data_AF-A0A377KC09-F1
#
_entry.id   AF-A0A377KC09-F1
#
_cell.length_a   1.000
_cell.length_b   1.000
_cell.length_c   1.000
_cell.angle_alpha   90.00
_cell.angle_beta   90.00
_cell.angle_gamma   90.00
#
_symmetry.space_group_name_H-M   'P 1'
#
loop_
_entity.id
_entity.type
_entity.pdbx_description
1 polymer ?
#
loop_
_entity_poly.entity_id
_entity_poly.type
_entity_poly.pdbx_seq_one_letter_code
_entity_poly.pdbx_strand_id
1 'polypeptide(L)'
;MNKVYSLKYCPVTGGLIVVSELASRVIKKTCRRLTHILLAGIPAVYLYYPQISQAGIVRSDIAYQIYRDFAENKGLFVPGATDIPVYDKDGKLVGRLDKAPMADFSSVSSNGVATLVSPQYIVSVKHNGGYQSVSFGNGKNTYSLVDRNNHSSVDFHAPRLNKLVTEVIPSAITSEGTKANAYKDTERYTAFYRVGSGTQYTKDKDGNLVKVAGGYAFKTGGTTGVPLISDATIVSNPGQTYNPVNGPLPDYGAPGDSGSPLFAYDEQQKKWVIVAVLRAYAGINGATNWWNVIPTDYLNQVMQDDFDAPVDFVSGLPPLNWTYDKTSGTGTLSQGSKNWTMHGQKDNDLNAGKNLVFSGQNGAIVLKDSVTQGAGYLEFKDSYTVSAESGKTWTGAGIITDKGTNVTWKVNGVAGDNLHKLGEGTLTINGTGVNPGGLKTGDGTVVLNQQADTAGNVQAFSSVNLASGRPTVVLGDARQVNPDNISWGYRGGKLDLNGNAVTFTRLQAADYGAVITNNAQQKSRLLLDLKAQDTNVSVPIGSISPFGGTGTPGNLYSMILNGQTRFYILKSASYGNTLWGNSLNDPAQWEFVGTDKNKAVQTVKDRILAGRAKQPVIFHGQLTGNMDVTIPQLPGGRKVILDGSVNLPEGTLSEDSGTLIFQGHPVIHASVSGSAPVSLNQKDWENRQFIMKTLSLKDADFHLSRNASLNSDIKSDNSHITLGSDRVFVDKNDGTGNYVILEEGTSVPDTVNDRSQYEGNITLDHNSTLDIGSRFTGGIEAYDSAVSITSPDVLLTAPGAFADSSLTVHDGGHLTALNGLFSDGHIQAGKNSKITLSGTPVKDTANQYAPAVYLTDGYDLTGDNATLEITRGAHASGDIHASAASTVTIGSDTPAELASAETTASAFAGSLLEGYNAAFNGAITGGRADVSMHNALWTLGGDSAIHTLTVRNSRISSEGDRTFRTLTVNKLDATGSDFVLRTDLKNADKINVTEKATGSDNSLNVSFMKDPAQGQSLNIPLVTAPAGTSAEMFKAGTRMIGFSR
;
A
#
# COMPACT_ATOMS: atom_id res chain seq x y z
N MET A 1 8.78 -23.19 -48.42
CA MET A 1 7.65 -23.22 -47.46
C MET A 1 7.04 -21.83 -47.39
N ASN A 2 5.72 -21.78 -47.52
CA ASN A 2 4.95 -20.65 -48.05
C ASN A 2 4.77 -19.51 -47.04
N LYS A 3 5.05 -18.28 -47.50
CA LYS A 3 4.95 -17.01 -46.76
C LYS A 3 3.57 -16.38 -47.02
N VAL A 4 2.86 -15.95 -45.97
CA VAL A 4 1.46 -15.47 -46.05
C VAL A 4 1.32 -13.95 -45.82
N TYR A 5 2.39 -13.22 -45.49
CA TYR A 5 2.36 -11.76 -45.28
C TYR A 5 3.57 -11.05 -45.89
N SER A 6 3.36 -9.86 -46.47
CA SER A 6 4.43 -8.98 -46.92
C SER A 6 4.21 -7.54 -46.42
N LEU A 7 5.32 -6.88 -46.07
CA LEU A 7 5.38 -5.46 -45.71
C LEU A 7 5.49 -4.62 -46.99
N LYS A 8 4.59 -3.65 -47.19
CA LYS A 8 4.68 -2.66 -48.29
C LYS A 8 4.75 -1.24 -47.73
N TYR A 9 5.57 -0.40 -48.36
CA TYR A 9 5.87 0.96 -47.91
C TYR A 9 4.74 1.91 -48.32
N CYS A 10 4.20 2.66 -47.35
CA CYS A 10 3.13 3.63 -47.56
C CYS A 10 3.70 5.05 -47.67
N PRO A 11 3.62 5.72 -48.84
CA PRO A 11 4.17 7.07 -49.04
C PRO A 11 3.41 8.18 -48.31
N VAL A 12 2.22 7.90 -47.74
CA VAL A 12 1.38 8.90 -47.06
C VAL A 12 1.62 8.93 -45.55
N THR A 13 2.15 7.85 -44.96
CA THR A 13 2.41 7.74 -43.51
C THR A 13 3.89 7.49 -43.16
N GLY A 14 4.78 7.41 -44.15
CA GLY A 14 6.23 7.29 -43.93
C GLY A 14 6.71 5.95 -43.33
N GLY A 15 5.96 4.86 -43.49
CA GLY A 15 6.31 3.56 -42.90
C GLY A 15 5.77 2.33 -43.63
N LEU A 16 6.37 1.17 -43.35
CA LEU A 16 5.97 -0.15 -43.87
C LEU A 16 4.79 -0.70 -43.08
N ILE A 17 3.74 -1.17 -43.77
CA ILE A 17 2.57 -1.83 -43.16
C ILE A 17 2.36 -3.23 -43.74
N VAL A 18 1.90 -4.15 -42.89
CA VAL A 18 1.64 -5.57 -43.23
C VAL A 18 0.28 -5.67 -43.90
N VAL A 19 0.21 -6.28 -45.10
CA VAL A 19 -1.06 -6.45 -45.83
C VAL A 19 -1.25 -7.90 -46.26
N SER A 20 -2.46 -8.42 -46.00
CA SER A 20 -2.95 -9.72 -46.47
C SER A 20 -3.55 -9.56 -47.88
N GLU A 21 -2.97 -10.24 -48.88
CA GLU A 21 -3.55 -10.31 -50.24
C GLU A 21 -4.58 -11.43 -50.28
N LEU A 22 -5.87 -11.10 -50.29
CA LEU A 22 -6.94 -11.83 -51.00
C LEU A 22 -8.20 -10.95 -51.02
N ALA A 23 -8.43 -10.30 -52.16
CA ALA A 23 -9.66 -9.56 -52.48
C ALA A 23 -10.74 -10.53 -53.01
N SER A 24 -12.04 -10.27 -52.86
CA SER A 24 -12.77 -9.42 -53.80
C SER A 24 -14.22 -9.15 -53.39
N ARG A 25 -14.69 -7.97 -53.79
CA ARG A 25 -16.02 -7.33 -53.62
C ARG A 25 -17.13 -8.05 -54.40
N VAL A 26 -18.41 -7.77 -54.09
CA VAL A 26 -19.43 -7.09 -54.96
C VAL A 26 -20.73 -6.70 -54.18
N ILE A 27 -20.91 -5.39 -53.94
CA ILE A 27 -22.01 -4.42 -54.32
C ILE A 27 -23.54 -4.68 -54.08
N LYS A 28 -24.14 -3.69 -53.35
CA LYS A 28 -25.47 -2.98 -53.35
C LYS A 28 -26.81 -3.58 -52.84
N LYS A 29 -27.37 -2.85 -51.84
CA LYS A 29 -28.74 -2.32 -51.53
C LYS A 29 -29.98 -2.96 -52.23
N THR A 30 -31.16 -3.15 -51.58
CA THR A 30 -32.13 -2.11 -51.12
C THR A 30 -33.32 -2.67 -50.26
N CYS A 31 -33.78 -1.89 -49.26
CA CYS A 31 -35.12 -1.68 -48.59
C CYS A 31 -36.23 -2.74 -48.28
N ARG A 32 -36.76 -2.61 -47.02
CA ARG A 32 -38.16 -2.74 -46.45
C ARG A 32 -38.88 -4.12 -46.55
N ARG A 33 -39.77 -4.62 -45.65
CA ARG A 33 -40.61 -4.16 -44.51
C ARG A 33 -41.23 -5.42 -43.79
N LEU A 34 -41.58 -5.33 -42.50
CA LEU A 34 -42.71 -5.97 -41.70
C LEU A 34 -42.97 -7.52 -41.83
N THR A 35 -43.40 -8.33 -40.85
CA THR A 35 -44.34 -8.19 -39.71
C THR A 35 -44.29 -9.47 -38.81
N HIS A 36 -44.65 -9.34 -37.52
CA HIS A 36 -45.25 -10.26 -36.52
C HIS A 36 -45.49 -11.77 -36.85
N ILE A 37 -45.49 -12.75 -35.90
CA ILE A 37 -46.44 -12.91 -34.76
C ILE A 37 -46.13 -14.19 -33.91
N LEU A 38 -46.48 -14.11 -32.62
CA LEU A 38 -46.88 -15.14 -31.61
C LEU A 38 -46.06 -16.40 -31.27
N LEU A 39 -45.79 -16.56 -29.95
CA LEU A 39 -46.00 -17.83 -29.22
C LEU A 39 -46.38 -17.56 -27.75
N ALA A 40 -47.59 -17.99 -27.38
CA ALA A 40 -48.09 -18.26 -26.02
C ALA A 40 -47.62 -19.68 -25.58
N GLY A 41 -47.55 -20.13 -24.32
CA GLY A 41 -47.83 -19.57 -22.99
C GLY A 41 -47.76 -20.68 -21.90
N ILE A 42 -47.37 -20.29 -20.66
CA ILE A 42 -47.90 -20.72 -19.32
C ILE A 42 -47.57 -22.15 -18.79
N PRO A 43 -47.52 -22.46 -17.45
CA PRO A 43 -47.68 -21.62 -16.23
C PRO A 43 -46.53 -21.68 -15.18
N ALA A 44 -46.48 -20.65 -14.32
CA ALA A 44 -45.76 -20.64 -13.05
C ALA A 44 -46.75 -20.58 -11.87
N VAL A 45 -46.43 -21.30 -10.79
CA VAL A 45 -47.16 -21.36 -9.52
C VAL A 45 -46.79 -20.15 -8.64
N TYR A 46 -47.84 -19.52 -8.08
CA TYR A 46 -47.83 -18.37 -7.18
C TYR A 46 -47.08 -18.62 -5.85
N LEU A 47 -46.31 -17.64 -5.38
CA LEU A 47 -46.14 -17.34 -3.94
C LEU A 47 -45.80 -15.83 -3.73
N TYR A 48 -46.71 -15.15 -3.04
CA TYR A 48 -46.65 -13.90 -2.26
C TYR A 48 -45.60 -12.81 -2.57
N TYR A 49 -46.11 -11.64 -2.97
CA TYR A 49 -45.39 -10.35 -3.08
C TYR A 49 -45.23 -9.65 -1.72
N PRO A 50 -44.00 -9.28 -1.31
CA PRO A 50 -43.71 -8.01 -0.66
C PRO A 50 -43.35 -6.96 -1.73
N GLN A 51 -43.68 -5.70 -1.45
CA GLN A 51 -43.66 -4.60 -2.41
C GLN A 51 -42.28 -4.29 -3.01
N ILE A 52 -42.32 -3.87 -4.28
CA ILE A 52 -41.18 -3.44 -5.09
C ILE A 52 -40.58 -2.17 -4.47
N SER A 53 -39.36 -2.29 -3.94
CA SER A 53 -38.56 -1.14 -3.46
C SER A 53 -37.73 -0.55 -4.62
N GLN A 54 -37.55 0.78 -4.65
CA GLN A 54 -36.90 1.69 -5.60
C GLN A 54 -35.72 2.58 -4.98
N ALA A 55 -35.20 3.71 -5.52
CA ALA A 55 -33.78 3.91 -5.91
C ALA A 55 -32.55 4.73 -5.46
N GLY A 56 -32.56 6.05 -5.41
CA GLY A 56 -31.44 6.87 -5.88
C GLY A 56 -31.42 6.99 -7.42
N ILE A 57 -31.62 8.20 -7.95
CA ILE A 57 -31.60 8.49 -9.39
C ILE A 57 -30.52 9.55 -9.65
N VAL A 58 -29.51 9.17 -10.43
CA VAL A 58 -28.34 10.01 -10.74
C VAL A 58 -28.22 10.27 -12.24
N ARG A 59 -27.36 11.21 -12.66
CA ARG A 59 -27.15 11.49 -14.09
C ARG A 59 -26.46 10.33 -14.80
N SER A 60 -26.79 10.11 -16.08
CA SER A 60 -26.20 9.04 -16.89
C SER A 60 -24.86 9.40 -17.55
N ASP A 61 -24.50 10.69 -17.60
CA ASP A 61 -23.27 11.18 -18.26
C ASP A 61 -22.03 11.15 -17.35
N ILE A 62 -22.20 10.92 -16.05
CA ILE A 62 -21.09 10.70 -15.10
C ILE A 62 -20.89 9.20 -14.89
N ALA A 63 -19.64 8.76 -14.72
CA ALA A 63 -19.34 7.37 -14.41
C ALA A 63 -20.02 6.97 -13.09
N TYR A 64 -20.78 5.88 -13.12
CA TYR A 64 -21.62 5.48 -11.98
C TYR A 64 -20.80 5.17 -10.71
N GLN A 65 -19.55 4.71 -10.89
CA GLN A 65 -18.57 4.50 -9.83
C GLN A 65 -18.35 5.74 -8.97
N ILE A 66 -18.43 6.94 -9.53
CA ILE A 66 -18.23 8.20 -8.80
C ILE A 66 -19.26 8.39 -7.68
N TYR A 67 -20.54 8.07 -7.94
CA TYR A 67 -21.60 8.15 -6.92
C TYR A 67 -21.48 7.06 -5.86
N ARG A 68 -20.85 5.93 -6.21
CA ARG A 68 -20.56 4.83 -5.29
C ARG A 68 -19.39 5.16 -4.36
N ASP A 69 -18.28 5.62 -4.93
CA ASP A 69 -17.09 6.04 -4.20
C ASP A 69 -17.41 7.22 -3.27
N PHE A 70 -18.21 8.19 -3.74
CA PHE A 70 -18.73 9.27 -2.90
C PHE A 70 -19.45 8.74 -1.65
N ALA A 71 -20.36 7.77 -1.82
CA ALA A 71 -21.20 7.25 -0.74
C ALA A 71 -20.49 6.30 0.24
N GLU A 72 -19.35 5.75 -0.17
CA GLU A 72 -18.51 4.86 0.65
C GLU A 72 -17.22 5.53 1.13
N ASN A 73 -17.01 6.82 0.83
CA ASN A 73 -15.78 7.55 1.10
C ASN A 73 -14.52 6.87 0.57
N LYS A 74 -14.58 6.43 -0.69
CA LYS A 74 -13.54 5.69 -1.40
C LYS A 74 -13.02 6.46 -2.61
N GLY A 75 -11.98 5.96 -3.27
CA GLY A 75 -11.36 6.66 -4.40
C GLY A 75 -10.95 8.09 -4.01
N LEU A 76 -11.39 9.07 -4.79
CA LEU A 76 -11.12 10.50 -4.55
C LEU A 76 -11.90 11.10 -3.36
N PHE A 77 -12.85 10.37 -2.79
CA PHE A 77 -13.84 10.88 -1.82
C PHE A 77 -13.52 10.53 -0.37
N VAL A 78 -12.23 10.39 -0.05
CA VAL A 78 -11.78 10.21 1.33
C VAL A 78 -12.20 11.41 2.19
N PRO A 79 -12.61 11.21 3.46
CA PRO A 79 -13.09 12.31 4.30
C PRO A 79 -12.05 13.42 4.44
N GLY A 80 -12.48 14.67 4.35
CA GLY A 80 -11.61 15.85 4.40
C GLY A 80 -10.99 16.26 3.07
N ALA A 81 -11.09 15.46 2.00
CA ALA A 81 -10.65 15.88 0.66
C ALA A 81 -11.40 17.14 0.20
N THR A 82 -10.70 18.08 -0.42
CA THR A 82 -11.26 19.37 -0.88
C THR A 82 -11.08 19.53 -2.38
N ASP A 83 -11.91 20.37 -2.99
CA ASP A 83 -11.75 20.81 -4.38
C ASP A 83 -11.76 19.65 -5.40
N ILE A 84 -12.61 18.65 -5.15
CA ILE A 84 -12.66 17.40 -5.93
C ILE A 84 -13.29 17.70 -7.30
N PRO A 85 -12.58 17.51 -8.43
CA PRO A 85 -13.15 17.72 -9.75
C PRO A 85 -14.06 16.55 -10.15
N VAL A 86 -15.17 16.86 -10.80
CA VAL A 86 -16.12 15.88 -11.32
C VAL A 86 -16.18 16.00 -12.84
N TYR A 87 -15.85 14.90 -13.53
CA TYR A 87 -15.85 14.83 -14.98
C TYR A 87 -16.99 13.94 -15.49
N ASP A 88 -17.50 14.26 -16.68
CA ASP A 88 -18.36 13.35 -17.43
C ASP A 88 -17.55 12.23 -18.10
N LYS A 89 -18.24 11.27 -18.70
CA LYS A 89 -17.66 10.11 -19.40
C LYS A 89 -16.78 10.49 -20.60
N ASP A 90 -16.94 11.70 -21.15
CA ASP A 90 -16.13 12.23 -22.25
C ASP A 90 -14.91 13.01 -21.73
N GLY A 91 -14.71 13.09 -20.40
CA GLY A 91 -13.59 13.78 -19.76
C GLY A 91 -13.79 15.30 -19.61
N LYS A 92 -14.99 15.83 -19.84
CA LYS A 92 -15.29 17.25 -19.66
C LYS A 92 -15.67 17.54 -18.21
N LEU A 93 -15.15 18.64 -17.66
CA LEU A 93 -15.47 19.08 -16.30
C LEU A 93 -16.94 19.46 -16.18
N VAL A 94 -17.66 18.78 -15.28
CA VAL A 94 -19.05 19.08 -14.90
C VAL A 94 -19.10 20.14 -13.80
N GLY A 95 -18.19 20.06 -12.83
CA GLY A 95 -18.06 20.99 -11.71
C GLY A 95 -17.08 20.48 -10.66
N ARG A 96 -17.04 21.14 -9.50
CA ARG A 96 -16.14 20.78 -8.38
C ARG A 96 -16.93 20.69 -7.07
N LEU A 97 -16.48 19.83 -6.17
CA LEU A 97 -16.91 19.83 -4.77
C LEU A 97 -15.93 20.72 -3.98
N ASP A 98 -16.18 22.03 -4.03
CA ASP A 98 -15.27 23.09 -3.53
C ASP A 98 -15.87 23.89 -2.36
N LYS A 99 -17.14 23.70 -2.05
CA LYS A 99 -17.86 24.46 -1.01
C LYS A 99 -17.62 23.98 0.43
N ALA A 100 -17.12 22.77 0.59
CA ALA A 100 -16.83 22.14 1.87
C ALA A 100 -15.86 20.95 1.65
N PRO A 101 -15.08 20.56 2.67
CA PRO A 101 -14.36 19.28 2.66
C PRO A 101 -15.32 18.10 2.56
N MET A 102 -14.89 16.99 1.96
CA MET A 102 -15.69 15.78 1.85
C MET A 102 -16.13 15.27 3.22
N ALA A 103 -17.42 14.99 3.38
CA ALA A 103 -18.00 14.51 4.64
C ALA A 103 -17.55 13.08 4.97
N ASP A 104 -17.47 12.75 6.26
CA ASP A 104 -17.31 11.37 6.73
C ASP A 104 -18.70 10.74 6.91
N PHE A 105 -19.04 9.78 6.06
CA PHE A 105 -20.32 9.06 6.08
C PHE A 105 -20.28 7.76 6.89
N SER A 106 -19.22 7.52 7.68
CA SER A 106 -19.09 6.30 8.47
C SER A 106 -20.21 6.11 9.52
N SER A 107 -20.83 7.20 9.99
CA SER A 107 -21.98 7.15 10.90
C SER A 107 -23.26 6.57 10.25
N VAL A 108 -23.30 6.48 8.92
CA VAL A 108 -24.44 5.92 8.18
C VAL A 108 -24.35 4.40 8.22
N SER A 109 -25.45 3.74 8.54
CA SER A 109 -25.51 2.28 8.60
C SER A 109 -25.14 1.66 7.24
N SER A 110 -24.57 0.45 7.25
CA SER A 110 -24.11 -0.22 6.02
C SER A 110 -25.23 -0.41 4.99
N ASN A 111 -26.48 -0.51 5.44
CA ASN A 111 -27.68 -0.57 4.60
C ASN A 111 -28.31 0.80 4.29
N GLY A 112 -27.67 1.92 4.61
CA GLY A 112 -28.03 3.27 4.14
C GLY A 112 -29.30 3.91 4.71
N VAL A 113 -30.01 3.27 5.65
CA VAL A 113 -31.34 3.73 6.13
C VAL A 113 -31.34 4.37 7.52
N ALA A 114 -30.23 4.34 8.25
CA ALA A 114 -30.13 4.91 9.58
C ALA A 114 -28.78 5.58 9.78
N THR A 115 -28.71 6.57 10.68
CA THR A 115 -27.47 7.28 11.00
C THR A 115 -27.25 7.35 12.50
N LEU A 116 -26.05 7.01 12.96
CA LEU A 116 -25.62 7.14 14.35
C LEU A 116 -25.47 8.62 14.72
N VAL A 117 -26.13 9.07 15.78
CA VAL A 117 -26.12 10.48 16.24
C VAL A 117 -25.67 10.65 17.69
N SER A 118 -25.67 9.55 18.44
CA SER A 118 -25.05 9.40 19.75
C SER A 118 -24.44 8.00 19.83
N PRO A 119 -23.45 7.71 20.69
CA PRO A 119 -22.79 6.41 20.73
C PRO A 119 -23.72 5.19 20.85
N GLN A 120 -24.96 5.38 21.30
CA GLN A 120 -25.97 4.33 21.44
C GLN A 120 -27.28 4.58 20.68
N TYR A 121 -27.40 5.69 19.94
CA TYR A 121 -28.67 6.07 19.30
C TYR A 121 -28.49 6.38 17.83
N ILE A 122 -29.41 5.84 17.03
CA ILE A 122 -29.53 6.12 15.61
C ILE A 122 -30.79 6.93 15.33
N VAL A 123 -30.84 7.61 14.18
CA VAL A 123 -32.05 8.26 13.66
C VAL A 123 -32.42 7.70 12.29
N SER A 124 -33.72 7.61 12.04
CA SER A 124 -34.30 7.19 10.76
C SER A 124 -35.79 7.60 10.72
N VAL A 125 -36.57 7.03 9.81
CA VAL A 125 -38.03 7.25 9.70
C VAL A 125 -38.80 6.09 10.34
N LYS A 126 -39.92 6.39 11.01
CA LYS A 126 -40.65 5.38 11.81
C LYS A 126 -41.31 4.31 10.94
N HIS A 127 -41.68 4.64 9.69
CA HIS A 127 -42.29 3.67 8.78
C HIS A 127 -41.33 2.54 8.36
N ASN A 128 -40.03 2.66 8.62
CA ASN A 128 -39.05 1.59 8.42
C ASN A 128 -39.13 0.51 9.52
N GLY A 129 -40.31 -0.08 9.75
CA GLY A 129 -40.56 -1.01 10.86
C GLY A 129 -39.81 -2.36 10.81
N GLY A 130 -39.22 -2.72 9.67
CA GLY A 130 -38.70 -4.07 9.43
C GLY A 130 -37.31 -4.38 9.98
N TYR A 131 -36.39 -3.40 10.03
CA TYR A 131 -35.02 -3.65 10.46
C TYR A 131 -34.93 -3.73 12.00
N GLN A 132 -34.19 -4.73 12.49
CA GLN A 132 -34.00 -5.01 13.92
C GLN A 132 -32.56 -4.79 14.39
N SER A 133 -31.63 -4.61 13.46
CA SER A 133 -30.23 -4.34 13.74
C SER A 133 -29.61 -3.46 12.66
N VAL A 134 -28.46 -2.88 12.99
CA VAL A 134 -27.64 -2.09 12.09
C VAL A 134 -26.17 -2.50 12.20
N SER A 135 -25.39 -2.17 11.18
CA SER A 135 -23.95 -2.35 11.10
C SER A 135 -23.31 -1.05 10.62
N PHE A 136 -22.05 -0.83 10.98
CA PHE A 136 -21.29 0.37 10.63
C PHE A 136 -19.92 0.03 10.03
N GLY A 137 -19.26 1.02 9.41
CA GLY A 137 -17.96 0.84 8.77
C GLY A 137 -18.02 -0.20 7.64
N ASN A 138 -17.17 -1.23 7.71
CA ASN A 138 -17.12 -2.34 6.74
C ASN A 138 -18.25 -3.39 6.92
N GLY A 139 -19.19 -3.17 7.85
CA GLY A 139 -20.33 -4.07 8.06
C GLY A 139 -20.03 -5.35 8.84
N LYS A 140 -18.80 -5.53 9.36
CA LYS A 140 -18.40 -6.70 10.16
C LYS A 140 -18.68 -6.53 11.66
N ASN A 141 -19.84 -5.99 11.96
CA ASN A 141 -20.35 -5.76 13.31
C ASN A 141 -21.88 -5.71 13.25
N THR A 142 -22.55 -5.88 14.39
CA THR A 142 -24.01 -5.84 14.45
C THR A 142 -24.45 -5.28 15.79
N TYR A 143 -25.35 -4.30 15.73
CA TYR A 143 -25.97 -3.65 16.88
C TYR A 143 -27.47 -3.82 16.78
N SER A 144 -28.08 -4.46 17.76
CA SER A 144 -29.52 -4.73 17.79
C SER A 144 -30.25 -3.54 18.39
N LEU A 145 -31.43 -3.25 17.85
CA LEU A 145 -32.34 -2.26 18.43
C LEU A 145 -32.99 -2.86 19.68
N VAL A 146 -32.98 -2.12 20.78
CA VAL A 146 -33.69 -2.49 22.03
C VAL A 146 -34.96 -1.68 22.23
N ASP A 147 -35.00 -0.47 21.66
CA ASP A 147 -36.19 0.36 21.55
C ASP A 147 -36.16 1.09 20.21
N ARG A 148 -37.32 1.28 19.59
CA ARG A 148 -37.46 2.05 18.35
C ARG A 148 -37.61 3.54 18.60
N ASN A 149 -38.15 3.95 19.74
CA ASN A 149 -38.48 5.35 20.06
C ASN A 149 -39.18 6.06 18.90
N ASN A 150 -40.38 5.59 18.56
CA ASN A 150 -41.18 6.18 17.49
C ASN A 150 -41.76 7.53 17.95
N HIS A 151 -41.54 8.59 17.17
CA HIS A 151 -42.19 9.86 17.41
C HIS A 151 -43.71 9.73 17.20
N SER A 152 -44.49 10.28 18.12
CA SER A 152 -45.96 10.15 18.16
C SER A 152 -46.65 10.64 16.88
N SER A 153 -46.32 11.86 16.42
CA SER A 153 -46.94 12.50 15.24
C SER A 153 -46.06 12.54 13.99
N VAL A 154 -44.73 12.73 14.11
CA VAL A 154 -43.80 12.84 12.97
C VAL A 154 -43.37 11.46 12.49
N ASP A 155 -43.09 11.29 11.19
CA ASP A 155 -42.52 10.06 10.63
C ASP A 155 -41.01 10.00 10.90
N PHE A 156 -40.66 9.89 12.17
CA PHE A 156 -39.30 9.91 12.70
C PHE A 156 -39.21 8.95 13.87
N HIS A 157 -38.05 8.33 14.06
CA HIS A 157 -37.77 7.57 15.26
C HIS A 157 -36.28 7.63 15.62
N ALA A 158 -35.97 7.41 16.90
CA ALA A 158 -34.62 7.49 17.45
C ALA A 158 -34.19 6.19 18.18
N PRO A 159 -34.02 5.06 17.47
CA PRO A 159 -33.78 3.78 18.12
C PRO A 159 -32.55 3.75 19.04
N ARG A 160 -32.71 3.10 20.20
CA ARG A 160 -31.63 2.77 21.13
C ARG A 160 -31.01 1.43 20.76
N LEU A 161 -29.69 1.35 20.80
CA LEU A 161 -28.91 0.15 20.51
C LEU A 161 -28.55 -0.63 21.79
N ASN A 162 -28.36 -1.94 21.67
CA ASN A 162 -27.99 -2.82 22.79
C ASN A 162 -26.58 -2.55 23.36
N LYS A 163 -25.67 -2.00 22.55
CA LYS A 163 -24.26 -1.75 22.88
C LYS A 163 -23.81 -0.40 22.32
N LEU A 164 -22.76 0.17 22.91
CA LEU A 164 -22.08 1.37 22.38
C LEU A 164 -21.38 1.07 21.05
N VAL A 165 -21.52 1.90 20.04
CA VAL A 165 -20.88 1.68 18.74
C VAL A 165 -19.41 2.08 18.77
N THR A 166 -18.51 1.14 18.46
CA THR A 166 -17.05 1.34 18.56
C THR A 166 -16.39 1.74 17.24
N GLU A 167 -16.94 1.34 16.11
CA GLU A 167 -16.27 1.45 14.80
C GLU A 167 -16.28 2.85 14.21
N VAL A 168 -17.22 3.71 14.60
CA VAL A 168 -17.48 4.99 13.94
C VAL A 168 -17.81 6.08 14.96
N ILE A 169 -17.68 7.34 14.54
CA ILE A 169 -18.07 8.49 15.35
C ILE A 169 -19.53 8.84 15.01
N PRO A 170 -20.39 9.13 15.99
CA PRO A 170 -21.72 9.63 15.72
C PRO A 170 -21.69 10.97 14.95
N SER A 171 -22.63 11.17 14.04
CA SER A 171 -22.76 12.45 13.33
C SER A 171 -23.20 13.54 14.31
N ALA A 172 -22.58 14.71 14.20
CA ALA A 172 -23.10 15.91 14.86
C ALA A 172 -24.51 16.22 14.34
N ILE A 173 -25.41 16.59 15.25
CA ILE A 173 -26.80 16.96 14.94
C ILE A 173 -26.87 18.48 14.71
N THR A 174 -27.77 18.91 13.82
CA THR A 174 -28.11 20.33 13.65
C THR A 174 -28.46 21.02 14.97
N SER A 175 -27.98 22.26 15.16
CA SER A 175 -28.36 23.09 16.31
C SER A 175 -29.64 23.90 16.08
N GLU A 176 -30.10 24.02 14.83
CA GLU A 176 -31.25 24.84 14.46
C GLU A 176 -32.58 24.06 14.56
N GLY A 177 -32.52 22.72 14.66
CA GLY A 177 -33.70 21.87 14.71
C GLY A 177 -34.70 22.21 13.61
N THR A 178 -35.98 22.30 13.96
CA THR A 178 -37.10 22.56 13.05
C THR A 178 -37.38 24.05 12.79
N LYS A 179 -36.42 24.94 13.09
CA LYS A 179 -36.58 26.38 12.91
C LYS A 179 -36.85 26.74 11.44
N ALA A 180 -37.88 27.58 11.24
CA ALA A 180 -38.27 28.04 9.91
C ALA A 180 -37.14 28.80 9.20
N ASN A 181 -36.95 28.45 7.92
CA ASN A 181 -35.94 28.93 6.98
C ASN A 181 -34.46 28.77 7.39
N ALA A 182 -34.14 28.02 8.45
CA ALA A 182 -32.76 27.83 8.90
C ALA A 182 -31.82 27.31 7.80
N TYR A 183 -32.25 26.29 7.04
CA TYR A 183 -31.43 25.64 6.02
C TYR A 183 -31.48 26.33 4.66
N LYS A 184 -32.10 27.52 4.56
CA LYS A 184 -32.03 28.39 3.39
C LYS A 184 -30.91 29.43 3.48
N ASP A 185 -30.36 29.62 4.68
CA ASP A 185 -29.21 30.48 4.90
C ASP A 185 -27.97 29.85 4.25
N THR A 186 -27.62 30.32 3.06
CA THR A 186 -26.46 29.83 2.31
C THR A 186 -25.13 30.39 2.78
N GLU A 187 -25.13 31.39 3.67
CA GLU A 187 -23.91 31.87 4.33
C GLU A 187 -23.51 30.89 5.44
N ARG A 188 -24.50 30.33 6.14
CA ARG A 188 -24.26 29.29 7.15
C ARG A 188 -24.18 27.88 6.57
N TYR A 189 -25.12 27.47 5.73
CA TYR A 189 -25.17 26.10 5.18
C TYR A 189 -24.76 26.09 3.70
N THR A 190 -23.47 25.86 3.45
CA THR A 190 -22.85 26.08 2.13
C THR A 190 -22.97 24.88 1.19
N ALA A 191 -23.17 23.68 1.73
CA ALA A 191 -23.26 22.43 0.97
C ALA A 191 -24.25 21.44 1.61
N PHE A 192 -24.95 20.66 0.77
CA PHE A 192 -25.89 19.62 1.20
C PHE A 192 -25.61 18.30 0.49
N TYR A 193 -25.27 17.27 1.25
CA TYR A 193 -24.95 15.92 0.77
C TYR A 193 -25.92 14.88 1.32
N ARG A 194 -26.21 13.84 0.54
CA ARG A 194 -26.96 12.67 0.99
C ARG A 194 -26.26 11.38 0.59
N VAL A 195 -26.59 10.31 1.32
CA VAL A 195 -26.18 8.94 1.02
C VAL A 195 -27.34 8.02 1.37
N GLY A 196 -27.70 7.09 0.49
CA GLY A 196 -28.73 6.09 0.75
C GLY A 196 -28.58 4.88 -0.18
N SER A 197 -29.43 3.86 -0.03
CA SER A 197 -29.31 2.62 -0.80
C SER A 197 -30.64 2.16 -1.38
N GLY A 198 -31.40 3.04 -2.03
CA GLY A 198 -32.49 2.58 -2.88
C GLY A 198 -32.01 1.71 -4.08
N THR A 199 -32.93 1.10 -4.83
CA THR A 199 -32.91 0.58 -6.25
C THR A 199 -32.45 1.50 -7.40
N GLN A 200 -31.32 2.10 -7.29
CA GLN A 200 -30.49 2.65 -8.34
C GLN A 200 -31.04 2.79 -9.79
N TYR A 201 -31.16 4.03 -10.28
CA TYR A 201 -31.33 4.36 -11.70
C TYR A 201 -30.30 5.39 -12.18
N THR A 202 -30.00 5.36 -13.48
CA THR A 202 -29.43 6.52 -14.18
C THR A 202 -30.52 7.23 -14.99
N LYS A 203 -30.48 8.56 -15.02
CA LYS A 203 -31.38 9.43 -15.78
C LYS A 203 -30.57 10.27 -16.77
N ASP A 204 -30.94 10.21 -18.05
CA ASP A 204 -30.34 11.07 -19.09
C ASP A 204 -30.98 12.47 -19.15
N LYS A 205 -30.47 13.33 -20.04
CA LYS A 205 -30.93 14.72 -20.20
C LYS A 205 -32.39 14.83 -20.66
N ASP A 206 -32.87 13.84 -21.41
CA ASP A 206 -34.24 13.78 -21.91
C ASP A 206 -35.20 13.19 -20.85
N GLY A 207 -34.66 12.71 -19.73
CA GLY A 207 -35.40 12.16 -18.61
C GLY A 207 -35.63 10.66 -18.69
N ASN A 208 -35.01 9.94 -19.63
CA ASN A 208 -35.13 8.50 -19.73
C ASN A 208 -34.39 7.83 -18.57
N LEU A 209 -35.02 6.81 -18.00
CA LEU A 209 -34.53 6.08 -16.82
C LEU A 209 -34.04 4.69 -17.20
N VAL A 210 -32.84 4.34 -16.74
CA VAL A 210 -32.29 2.98 -16.84
C VAL A 210 -32.07 2.44 -15.44
N LYS A 211 -32.70 1.30 -15.12
CA LYS A 211 -32.54 0.63 -13.82
C LYS A 211 -31.17 -0.04 -13.76
N VAL A 212 -30.45 0.19 -12.66
CA VAL A 212 -29.13 -0.39 -12.39
C VAL A 212 -29.24 -1.57 -11.42
N ALA A 213 -29.92 -1.39 -10.29
CA ALA A 213 -30.00 -2.41 -9.23
C ALA A 213 -31.29 -2.31 -8.40
N GLY A 214 -31.54 -3.33 -7.57
CA GLY A 214 -32.58 -3.39 -6.55
C GLY A 214 -32.25 -2.56 -5.30
N GLY A 215 -33.24 -2.34 -4.44
CA GLY A 215 -33.07 -1.66 -3.17
C GLY A 215 -32.16 -2.44 -2.25
N TYR A 216 -31.40 -1.72 -1.44
CA TYR A 216 -30.43 -2.24 -0.47
C TYR A 216 -29.27 -3.02 -1.11
N ALA A 217 -29.10 -2.94 -2.44
CA ALA A 217 -28.00 -3.60 -3.13
C ALA A 217 -26.66 -2.96 -2.77
N PHE A 218 -26.61 -1.62 -2.72
CA PHE A 218 -25.42 -0.83 -2.42
C PHE A 218 -25.79 0.67 -2.20
N LYS A 219 -24.89 1.47 -1.60
CA LYS A 219 -25.15 2.89 -1.22
C LYS A 219 -24.77 3.91 -2.29
N THR A 220 -25.66 4.69 -2.87
CA THR A 220 -25.30 5.86 -3.71
C THR A 220 -25.44 7.15 -2.94
N GLY A 221 -24.75 8.18 -3.40
CA GLY A 221 -24.76 9.48 -2.73
C GLY A 221 -24.33 10.59 -3.65
N GLY A 222 -24.64 11.80 -3.22
CA GLY A 222 -24.39 13.00 -4.00
C GLY A 222 -24.95 14.26 -3.34
N THR A 223 -25.07 15.30 -4.14
CA THR A 223 -25.52 16.64 -3.76
C THR A 223 -27.04 16.80 -3.93
N THR A 224 -27.68 17.65 -3.13
CA THR A 224 -29.15 17.87 -3.22
C THR A 224 -29.59 19.29 -3.55
N GLY A 225 -28.66 20.25 -3.52
CA GLY A 225 -28.96 21.68 -3.66
C GLY A 225 -29.58 22.32 -2.41
N VAL A 226 -29.71 23.65 -2.45
CA VAL A 226 -30.31 24.45 -1.37
C VAL A 226 -31.81 24.15 -1.25
N PRO A 227 -32.35 23.94 -0.04
CA PRO A 227 -33.77 23.71 0.20
C PRO A 227 -34.71 24.81 -0.31
N LEU A 228 -35.83 24.40 -0.92
CA LEU A 228 -36.95 25.28 -1.29
C LEU A 228 -37.87 25.57 -0.08
N ILE A 229 -38.03 24.59 0.80
CA ILE A 229 -38.75 24.68 2.08
C ILE A 229 -37.81 24.18 3.17
N SER A 230 -37.81 24.88 4.31
CA SER A 230 -37.01 24.56 5.48
C SER A 230 -37.83 24.93 6.71
N ASP A 231 -38.48 23.95 7.33
CA ASP A 231 -39.23 24.10 8.58
C ASP A 231 -39.12 22.80 9.39
N ALA A 232 -40.24 22.19 9.81
CA ALA A 232 -40.25 20.80 10.28
C ALA A 232 -39.89 19.79 9.17
N THR A 233 -39.93 20.25 7.91
CA THR A 233 -39.62 19.50 6.70
C THR A 233 -38.61 20.26 5.85
N ILE A 234 -37.70 19.53 5.21
CA ILE A 234 -36.89 20.03 4.11
C ILE A 234 -37.48 19.52 2.80
N VAL A 235 -37.57 20.41 1.81
CA VAL A 235 -38.02 20.07 0.45
C VAL A 235 -37.02 20.61 -0.56
N SER A 236 -36.46 19.73 -1.37
CA SER A 236 -35.51 20.04 -2.44
C SER A 236 -35.87 19.26 -3.70
N ASN A 237 -35.33 19.70 -4.85
CA ASN A 237 -35.60 19.11 -6.15
C ASN A 237 -34.38 18.40 -6.79
N PRO A 238 -33.70 17.45 -6.12
CA PRO A 238 -32.52 16.81 -6.68
C PRO A 238 -32.81 15.96 -7.93
N GLY A 239 -34.06 15.57 -8.19
CA GLY A 239 -34.44 14.83 -9.40
C GLY A 239 -34.41 15.68 -10.69
N GLN A 240 -34.18 16.99 -10.57
CA GLN A 240 -33.65 17.82 -11.66
C GLN A 240 -32.13 17.59 -11.79
N THR A 241 -31.76 16.37 -12.18
CA THR A 241 -30.36 15.88 -12.14
C THR A 241 -29.39 16.66 -13.04
N TYR A 242 -29.87 17.48 -13.98
CA TYR A 242 -29.02 18.34 -14.81
C TYR A 242 -29.06 19.82 -14.43
N ASN A 243 -29.83 20.20 -13.40
CA ASN A 243 -29.88 21.58 -12.92
C ASN A 243 -28.67 21.87 -12.01
N PRO A 244 -27.81 22.84 -12.34
CA PRO A 244 -26.60 23.15 -11.57
C PRO A 244 -26.89 23.61 -10.12
N VAL A 245 -28.10 24.05 -9.81
CA VAL A 245 -28.52 24.39 -8.43
C VAL A 245 -28.36 23.20 -7.48
N ASN A 246 -28.46 21.96 -7.99
CA ASN A 246 -28.33 20.75 -7.20
C ASN A 246 -26.87 20.30 -7.01
N GLY A 247 -25.88 21.04 -7.51
CA GLY A 247 -24.46 20.67 -7.45
C GLY A 247 -24.00 19.74 -8.59
N PRO A 248 -22.71 19.36 -8.60
CA PRO A 248 -22.13 18.58 -9.70
C PRO A 248 -22.52 17.09 -9.69
N LEU A 249 -22.96 16.55 -8.55
CA LEU A 249 -23.31 15.13 -8.38
C LEU A 249 -24.73 14.97 -7.81
N PRO A 250 -25.78 15.47 -8.47
CA PRO A 250 -27.12 15.42 -7.91
C PRO A 250 -27.62 13.99 -7.72
N ASP A 251 -28.15 13.69 -6.53
CA ASP A 251 -28.71 12.38 -6.18
C ASP A 251 -30.16 12.51 -5.66
N TYR A 252 -31.11 11.90 -6.37
CA TYR A 252 -32.54 11.93 -6.04
C TYR A 252 -32.98 10.64 -5.36
N GLY A 253 -33.37 10.72 -4.08
CA GLY A 253 -33.79 9.57 -3.30
C GLY A 253 -35.08 8.93 -3.80
N ALA A 254 -35.17 7.60 -3.71
CA ALA A 254 -36.32 6.81 -4.16
C ALA A 254 -36.53 5.55 -3.24
N PRO A 255 -37.56 4.71 -3.42
CA PRO A 255 -38.09 3.81 -2.37
C PRO A 255 -37.14 2.77 -1.75
N GLY A 256 -36.51 3.10 -0.64
CA GLY A 256 -35.43 2.30 -0.05
C GLY A 256 -34.37 3.22 0.54
N ASP A 257 -34.34 4.47 0.06
CA ASP A 257 -33.68 5.60 0.70
C ASP A 257 -34.48 6.17 1.88
N SER A 258 -35.68 5.67 2.19
CA SER A 258 -36.43 6.08 3.39
C SER A 258 -35.54 5.96 4.62
N GLY A 259 -35.40 7.03 5.40
CA GLY A 259 -34.50 7.10 6.56
C GLY A 259 -33.07 7.55 6.25
N SER A 260 -32.67 7.59 4.98
CA SER A 260 -31.33 8.06 4.58
C SER A 260 -31.07 9.51 5.03
N PRO A 261 -29.85 9.83 5.47
CA PRO A 261 -29.51 11.15 5.98
C PRO A 261 -29.41 12.21 4.88
N LEU A 262 -29.75 13.42 5.28
CA LEU A 262 -29.32 14.66 4.65
C LEU A 262 -28.33 15.37 5.59
N PHE A 263 -27.12 15.60 5.10
CA PHE A 263 -26.07 16.35 5.77
C PHE A 263 -25.99 17.76 5.21
N ALA A 264 -25.68 18.72 6.07
CA ALA A 264 -25.32 20.08 5.67
C ALA A 264 -23.98 20.46 6.30
N TYR A 265 -23.16 21.20 5.56
CA TYR A 265 -21.94 21.77 6.11
C TYR A 265 -22.27 23.11 6.79
N ASP A 266 -22.13 23.17 8.11
CA ASP A 266 -22.32 24.40 8.89
C ASP A 266 -21.00 25.18 8.91
N GLU A 267 -20.94 26.24 8.12
CA GLU A 267 -19.77 27.10 7.93
C GLU A 267 -19.43 27.92 9.18
N GLN A 268 -20.40 28.18 10.06
CA GLN A 268 -20.15 28.86 11.33
C GLN A 268 -19.47 27.91 12.32
N GLN A 269 -19.86 26.64 12.32
CA GLN A 269 -19.27 25.61 13.19
C GLN A 269 -18.11 24.83 12.54
N LYS A 270 -17.83 25.06 11.26
CA LYS A 270 -16.79 24.38 10.45
C LYS A 270 -16.89 22.86 10.52
N LYS A 271 -18.11 22.33 10.44
CA LYS A 271 -18.36 20.88 10.51
C LYS A 271 -19.60 20.46 9.74
N TRP A 272 -19.61 19.20 9.32
CA TRP A 272 -20.82 18.56 8.81
C TRP A 272 -21.77 18.23 9.96
N VAL A 273 -23.06 18.51 9.74
CA VAL A 273 -24.15 18.14 10.64
C VAL A 273 -25.23 17.37 9.89
N ILE A 274 -25.84 16.37 10.52
CA ILE A 274 -27.07 15.77 10.00
C ILE A 274 -28.22 16.73 10.32
N VAL A 275 -29.01 17.06 9.28
CA VAL A 275 -30.13 18.01 9.41
C VAL A 275 -31.48 17.32 9.32
N ALA A 276 -31.60 16.25 8.53
CA ALA A 276 -32.87 15.60 8.26
C ALA A 276 -32.71 14.14 7.80
N VAL A 277 -33.81 13.38 7.81
CA VAL A 277 -33.90 12.01 7.28
C VAL A 277 -34.96 11.94 6.17
N LEU A 278 -34.68 11.22 5.08
CA LEU A 278 -35.56 11.19 3.91
C LEU A 278 -36.87 10.46 4.25
N ARG A 279 -37.99 11.12 4.00
CA ARG A 279 -39.34 10.61 4.26
C ARG A 279 -40.02 10.12 3.00
N ALA A 280 -39.97 10.90 1.94
CA ALA A 280 -40.77 10.67 0.74
C ALA A 280 -40.12 11.25 -0.52
N TYR A 281 -40.66 10.86 -1.67
CA TYR A 281 -40.24 11.29 -2.99
C TYR A 281 -41.45 11.42 -3.92
N ALA A 282 -41.36 12.26 -4.95
CA ALA A 282 -42.47 12.59 -5.86
C ALA A 282 -42.67 11.57 -6.99
N GLY A 283 -42.34 10.30 -6.73
CA GLY A 283 -42.36 9.25 -7.75
C GLY A 283 -41.11 9.25 -8.64
N ILE A 284 -40.97 8.19 -9.45
CA ILE A 284 -39.76 7.95 -10.24
C ILE A 284 -39.53 9.01 -11.35
N ASN A 285 -40.62 9.55 -11.91
CA ASN A 285 -40.58 10.62 -12.91
C ASN A 285 -40.63 12.02 -12.28
N GLY A 286 -40.74 12.11 -10.95
CA GLY A 286 -40.76 13.36 -10.21
C GLY A 286 -39.37 13.97 -10.04
N ALA A 287 -39.32 15.08 -9.31
CA ALA A 287 -38.07 15.77 -8.99
C ALA A 287 -37.85 16.00 -7.50
N THR A 288 -38.88 15.85 -6.67
CA THR A 288 -38.92 16.38 -5.30
C THR A 288 -38.73 15.29 -4.26
N ASN A 289 -37.84 15.54 -3.30
CA ASN A 289 -37.72 14.75 -2.08
C ASN A 289 -38.22 15.59 -0.89
N TRP A 290 -38.82 14.89 0.07
CA TRP A 290 -39.23 15.45 1.36
C TRP A 290 -38.44 14.75 2.47
N TRP A 291 -37.80 15.53 3.33
CA TRP A 291 -37.08 15.04 4.50
C TRP A 291 -37.72 15.57 5.78
N ASN A 292 -37.79 14.75 6.82
CA ASN A 292 -38.15 15.21 8.15
C ASN A 292 -36.91 15.75 8.83
N VAL A 293 -36.94 17.01 9.23
CA VAL A 293 -35.86 17.64 10.00
C VAL A 293 -35.78 16.97 11.36
N ILE A 294 -34.57 16.81 11.90
CA ILE A 294 -34.37 16.15 13.19
C ILE A 294 -35.09 16.95 14.29
N PRO A 295 -36.06 16.34 15.00
CA PRO A 295 -36.70 16.99 16.14
C PRO A 295 -35.77 16.91 17.36
N THR A 296 -34.86 17.89 17.49
CA THR A 296 -33.78 17.90 18.50
C THR A 296 -34.29 17.75 19.93
N ASP A 297 -35.40 18.41 20.28
CA ASP A 297 -35.95 18.35 21.63
C ASP A 297 -36.45 16.94 21.98
N TYR A 298 -37.15 16.30 21.04
CA TYR A 298 -37.61 14.91 21.18
C TYR A 298 -36.43 13.94 21.28
N LEU A 299 -35.43 14.09 20.41
CA LEU A 299 -34.23 13.24 20.42
C LEU A 299 -33.48 13.37 21.76
N ASN A 300 -33.31 14.59 22.26
CA ASN A 300 -32.65 14.84 23.55
C ASN A 300 -33.45 14.22 24.71
N GLN A 301 -34.77 14.37 24.71
CA GLN A 301 -35.63 13.76 25.73
C GLN A 301 -35.51 12.23 25.73
N VAL A 302 -35.59 11.59 24.56
CA VAL A 302 -35.44 10.13 24.40
C VAL A 302 -34.12 9.65 24.98
N MET A 303 -33.01 10.35 24.70
CA MET A 303 -31.71 9.98 25.24
C MET A 303 -31.63 10.21 26.76
N GLN A 304 -32.24 11.29 27.26
CA GLN A 304 -32.24 11.63 28.69
C GLN A 304 -33.09 10.66 29.53
N ASP A 305 -34.21 10.17 28.98
CA ASP A 305 -35.10 9.23 29.65
C ASP A 305 -34.41 7.91 30.01
N ASP A 306 -33.28 7.61 29.38
CA ASP A 306 -32.48 6.41 29.62
C ASP A 306 -31.40 6.54 30.68
N PHE A 307 -31.32 7.67 31.39
CA PHE A 307 -30.40 7.86 32.51
C PHE A 307 -31.11 7.72 33.86
N ASP A 308 -30.46 7.01 34.79
CA ASP A 308 -30.74 7.18 36.21
C ASP A 308 -30.09 8.48 36.72
N ALA A 309 -30.46 8.90 37.94
CA ALA A 309 -29.89 10.10 38.55
C ALA A 309 -28.35 10.01 38.64
N PRO A 310 -27.60 11.09 38.29
CA PRO A 310 -26.15 11.09 38.40
C PRO A 310 -25.65 10.70 39.80
N VAL A 311 -24.61 9.88 39.83
CA VAL A 311 -23.99 9.37 41.05
C VAL A 311 -22.78 10.25 41.40
N ASP A 312 -22.97 11.10 42.40
CA ASP A 312 -21.93 12.02 42.88
C ASP A 312 -21.20 11.41 44.09
N PHE A 313 -20.00 10.88 43.84
CA PHE A 313 -19.16 10.31 44.89
C PHE A 313 -18.64 11.38 45.85
N VAL A 314 -18.73 11.10 47.14
CA VAL A 314 -18.25 11.99 48.19
C VAL A 314 -16.88 11.51 48.67
N SER A 315 -15.84 12.31 48.41
CA SER A 315 -14.48 12.00 48.87
C SER A 315 -14.38 11.95 50.40
N GLY A 316 -13.57 11.02 50.91
CA GLY A 316 -13.38 10.77 52.34
C GLY A 316 -14.40 9.82 52.99
N LEU A 317 -15.47 9.44 52.29
CA LEU A 317 -16.36 8.34 52.71
C LEU A 317 -15.88 6.98 52.16
N PRO A 318 -16.37 5.86 52.73
CA PRO A 318 -16.12 4.53 52.18
C PRO A 318 -16.56 4.39 50.71
N PRO A 319 -16.08 3.37 49.98
CA PRO A 319 -16.53 3.08 48.62
C PRO A 319 -18.05 2.94 48.50
N LEU A 320 -18.59 3.28 47.31
CA LEU A 320 -19.98 3.01 46.93
C LEU A 320 -20.21 1.50 46.91
N ASN A 321 -21.15 1.01 47.73
CA ASN A 321 -21.60 -0.38 47.65
C ASN A 321 -22.68 -0.49 46.58
N TRP A 322 -22.47 -1.37 45.60
CA TRP A 322 -23.41 -1.61 44.51
C TRP A 322 -24.06 -2.99 44.67
N THR A 323 -25.33 -3.01 45.05
CA THR A 323 -26.17 -4.22 45.14
C THR A 323 -27.12 -4.31 43.95
N TYR A 324 -27.44 -5.52 43.50
CA TYR A 324 -28.30 -5.74 42.35
C TYR A 324 -29.12 -7.02 42.47
N ASP A 325 -30.44 -6.91 42.35
CA ASP A 325 -31.34 -8.06 42.24
C ASP A 325 -31.69 -8.32 40.77
N LYS A 326 -31.14 -9.42 40.25
CA LYS A 326 -31.36 -9.87 38.87
C LYS A 326 -32.82 -10.19 38.56
N THR A 327 -33.64 -10.54 39.55
CA THR A 327 -35.05 -10.92 39.35
C THR A 327 -35.91 -9.69 39.08
N SER A 328 -35.74 -8.65 39.89
CA SER A 328 -36.45 -7.38 39.68
C SER A 328 -35.84 -6.51 38.59
N GLY A 329 -34.55 -6.71 38.29
CA GLY A 329 -33.78 -5.83 37.40
C GLY A 329 -33.41 -4.50 38.07
N THR A 330 -33.43 -4.44 39.42
CA THR A 330 -33.19 -3.21 40.17
C THR A 330 -31.98 -3.36 41.10
N GLY A 331 -31.28 -2.25 41.31
CA GLY A 331 -30.10 -2.17 42.17
C GLY A 331 -30.04 -0.85 42.92
N THR A 332 -29.04 -0.74 43.79
CA THR A 332 -28.78 0.47 44.57
C THR A 332 -27.28 0.68 44.69
N LEU A 333 -26.84 1.90 44.44
CA LEU A 333 -25.52 2.37 44.86
C LEU A 333 -25.68 3.15 46.16
N SER A 334 -24.91 2.79 47.18
CA SER A 334 -25.02 3.39 48.51
C SER A 334 -23.67 3.87 49.03
N GLN A 335 -23.63 5.08 49.59
CA GLN A 335 -22.46 5.65 50.26
C GLN A 335 -22.91 6.47 51.48
N GLY A 336 -22.62 5.95 52.68
CA GLY A 336 -23.10 6.57 53.92
C GLY A 336 -24.63 6.60 53.95
N SER A 337 -25.22 7.79 54.06
CA SER A 337 -26.68 7.99 54.04
C SER A 337 -27.26 8.25 52.65
N LYS A 338 -26.42 8.37 51.61
CA LYS A 338 -26.87 8.60 50.23
C LYS A 338 -27.10 7.27 49.52
N ASN A 339 -28.22 7.18 48.80
CA ASN A 339 -28.58 6.05 47.97
C ASN A 339 -29.02 6.55 46.60
N TRP A 340 -28.56 5.87 45.55
CA TRP A 340 -28.97 6.08 44.17
C TRP A 340 -29.57 4.79 43.63
N THR A 341 -30.73 4.90 42.98
CA THR A 341 -31.36 3.79 42.29
C THR A 341 -30.58 3.48 41.01
N MET A 342 -30.51 2.20 40.67
CA MET A 342 -29.94 1.71 39.41
C MET A 342 -30.90 0.70 38.79
N HIS A 343 -31.09 0.76 37.47
CA HIS A 343 -31.87 -0.20 36.72
C HIS A 343 -31.00 -1.00 35.74
N GLY A 344 -31.19 -2.32 35.75
CA GLY A 344 -30.54 -3.26 34.83
C GLY A 344 -31.54 -3.97 33.92
N GLN A 345 -31.07 -5.06 33.30
CA GLN A 345 -31.92 -5.92 32.48
C GLN A 345 -33.00 -6.57 33.34
N LYS A 346 -34.24 -6.52 32.85
CA LYS A 346 -35.37 -7.22 33.45
C LYS A 346 -35.83 -8.33 32.52
N ASP A 347 -35.81 -9.57 33.00
CA ASP A 347 -36.08 -10.76 32.18
C ASP A 347 -35.23 -10.76 30.89
N ASN A 348 -35.85 -10.67 29.71
CA ASN A 348 -35.18 -10.56 28.41
C ASN A 348 -35.17 -9.13 27.84
N ASP A 349 -35.72 -8.16 28.58
CA ASP A 349 -35.79 -6.76 28.16
C ASP A 349 -34.48 -6.03 28.51
N LEU A 350 -33.65 -5.83 27.49
CA LEU A 350 -32.42 -5.06 27.60
C LEU A 350 -32.70 -3.57 27.82
N ASN A 351 -33.82 -3.04 27.31
CA ASN A 351 -34.14 -1.61 27.36
C ASN A 351 -34.52 -1.14 28.77
N ALA A 352 -34.97 -2.05 29.64
CA ALA A 352 -35.21 -1.76 31.06
C ALA A 352 -33.97 -1.20 31.77
N GLY A 353 -32.77 -1.52 31.29
CA GLY A 353 -31.51 -1.03 31.82
C GLY A 353 -31.27 0.45 31.52
N LYS A 354 -30.81 1.20 32.54
CA LYS A 354 -30.54 2.63 32.46
C LYS A 354 -29.05 2.93 32.58
N ASN A 355 -28.65 4.05 31.99
CA ASN A 355 -27.28 4.56 31.98
C ASN A 355 -26.97 5.19 33.34
N LEU A 356 -25.71 5.08 33.78
CA LEU A 356 -25.21 5.72 35.00
C LEU A 356 -24.05 6.65 34.68
N VAL A 357 -24.11 7.86 35.25
CA VAL A 357 -23.03 8.84 35.18
C VAL A 357 -22.39 8.97 36.55
N PHE A 358 -21.08 8.81 36.62
CA PHE A 358 -20.28 8.92 37.83
C PHE A 358 -19.43 10.18 37.82
N SER A 359 -19.52 10.97 38.89
CA SER A 359 -18.71 12.16 39.13
C SER A 359 -18.08 12.11 40.52
N GLY A 360 -17.07 12.94 40.78
CA GLY A 360 -16.36 13.01 42.05
C GLY A 360 -14.95 12.42 41.98
N GLN A 361 -13.97 13.20 42.43
CA GLN A 361 -12.55 12.85 42.31
C GLN A 361 -12.18 11.58 43.06
N ASN A 362 -11.44 10.69 42.39
CA ASN A 362 -10.89 9.44 42.93
C ASN A 362 -11.97 8.54 43.54
N GLY A 363 -13.10 8.40 42.84
CA GLY A 363 -14.21 7.58 43.29
C GLY A 363 -13.87 6.11 43.44
N ALA A 364 -14.58 5.41 44.33
CA ALA A 364 -14.41 3.99 44.56
C ALA A 364 -15.76 3.27 44.60
N ILE A 365 -15.88 2.16 43.88
CA ILE A 365 -17.09 1.33 43.80
C ILE A 365 -16.75 -0.13 44.12
N VAL A 366 -17.61 -0.80 44.88
CA VAL A 366 -17.53 -2.24 45.19
C VAL A 366 -18.85 -2.91 44.81
N LEU A 367 -18.80 -3.80 43.82
CA LEU A 367 -19.92 -4.67 43.44
C LEU A 367 -20.12 -5.77 44.47
N LYS A 368 -21.31 -5.84 45.04
CA LYS A 368 -21.78 -6.89 45.96
C LYS A 368 -22.45 -8.05 45.22
N ASP A 369 -23.05 -7.74 44.06
CA ASP A 369 -23.73 -8.70 43.20
C ASP A 369 -23.18 -8.64 41.78
N SER A 370 -23.42 -9.71 41.00
CA SER A 370 -23.16 -9.66 39.56
C SER A 370 -24.24 -8.80 38.91
N VAL A 371 -23.82 -7.82 38.11
CA VAL A 371 -24.71 -6.84 37.51
C VAL A 371 -24.90 -7.15 36.03
N THR A 372 -26.15 -7.28 35.60
CA THR A 372 -26.51 -7.37 34.18
C THR A 372 -27.33 -6.13 33.83
N GLN A 373 -26.66 -5.09 33.33
CA GLN A 373 -27.25 -3.78 33.15
C GLN A 373 -28.06 -3.63 31.84
N GLY A 374 -28.16 -4.69 31.03
CA GLY A 374 -28.89 -4.64 29.77
C GLY A 374 -28.27 -3.64 28.79
N ALA A 375 -29.08 -2.72 28.26
CA ALA A 375 -28.65 -1.64 27.40
C ALA A 375 -28.15 -0.40 28.18
N GLY A 376 -28.06 -0.42 29.51
CA GLY A 376 -27.44 0.68 30.25
C GLY A 376 -25.91 0.66 30.13
N TYR A 377 -25.28 1.81 29.89
CA TYR A 377 -23.82 1.99 29.95
C TYR A 377 -23.39 2.81 31.18
N LEU A 378 -22.08 2.77 31.47
CA LEU A 378 -21.46 3.59 32.51
C LEU A 378 -20.64 4.71 31.88
N GLU A 379 -20.79 5.92 32.39
CA GLU A 379 -19.99 7.07 32.01
C GLU A 379 -19.26 7.62 33.22
N PHE A 380 -17.95 7.79 33.10
CA PHE A 380 -17.09 8.31 34.16
C PHE A 380 -16.58 9.70 33.78
N LYS A 381 -17.03 10.72 34.53
CA LYS A 381 -16.58 12.11 34.41
C LYS A 381 -15.27 12.39 35.16
N ASP A 382 -14.96 11.56 36.15
CA ASP A 382 -13.75 11.62 36.97
C ASP A 382 -13.06 10.25 37.06
N SER A 383 -11.84 10.22 37.61
CA SER A 383 -11.09 8.97 37.82
C SER A 383 -11.68 8.12 38.94
N TYR A 384 -11.77 6.80 38.71
CA TYR A 384 -12.45 5.85 39.61
C TYR A 384 -11.67 4.54 39.76
N THR A 385 -11.89 3.83 40.87
CA THR A 385 -11.57 2.41 41.02
C THR A 385 -12.84 1.60 41.20
N VAL A 386 -13.11 0.66 40.31
CA VAL A 386 -14.26 -0.25 40.39
C VAL A 386 -13.77 -1.65 40.70
N SER A 387 -14.30 -2.23 41.77
CA SER A 387 -13.94 -3.56 42.26
C SER A 387 -15.18 -4.40 42.54
N ALA A 388 -14.98 -5.70 42.79
CA ALA A 388 -16.05 -6.64 43.02
C ALA A 388 -15.69 -7.57 44.17
N GLU A 389 -16.71 -8.01 44.94
CA GLU A 389 -16.56 -9.21 45.75
C GLU A 389 -16.25 -10.44 44.87
N SER A 390 -15.58 -11.43 45.44
CA SER A 390 -15.01 -12.55 44.68
C SER A 390 -16.04 -13.21 43.76
N GLY A 391 -15.71 -13.31 42.47
CA GLY A 391 -16.53 -13.96 41.45
C GLY A 391 -17.70 -13.14 40.90
N LYS A 392 -17.93 -11.89 41.36
CA LYS A 392 -18.95 -11.02 40.78
C LYS A 392 -18.47 -10.39 39.48
N THR A 393 -19.41 -10.17 38.56
CA THR A 393 -19.15 -9.72 37.19
C THR A 393 -20.06 -8.57 36.81
N TRP A 394 -19.72 -7.86 35.74
CA TRP A 394 -20.58 -6.82 35.15
C TRP A 394 -20.70 -7.00 33.64
N THR A 395 -21.91 -6.83 33.12
CA THR A 395 -22.20 -6.68 31.68
C THR A 395 -23.20 -5.55 31.46
N GLY A 396 -23.11 -4.87 30.33
CA GLY A 396 -23.98 -3.76 29.95
C GLY A 396 -23.67 -3.25 28.55
N ALA A 397 -24.20 -2.10 28.17
CA ALA A 397 -23.98 -1.52 26.85
C ALA A 397 -22.52 -1.11 26.60
N GLY A 398 -21.79 -0.72 27.65
CA GLY A 398 -20.36 -0.39 27.60
C GLY A 398 -19.93 0.59 28.69
N ILE A 399 -18.71 1.09 28.57
CA ILE A 399 -18.09 2.08 29.46
C ILE A 399 -17.56 3.24 28.62
N ILE A 400 -17.86 4.46 29.05
CA ILE A 400 -17.31 5.71 28.52
C ILE A 400 -16.42 6.34 29.60
N THR A 401 -15.16 6.59 29.26
CA THR A 401 -14.21 7.30 30.13
C THR A 401 -13.91 8.67 29.53
N ASP A 402 -14.31 9.75 30.19
CA ASP A 402 -14.11 11.10 29.66
C ASP A 402 -12.63 11.48 29.57
N LYS A 403 -12.33 12.49 28.76
CA LYS A 403 -10.98 13.00 28.57
C LYS A 403 -10.34 13.36 29.91
N GLY A 404 -9.11 12.89 30.14
CA GLY A 404 -8.36 13.16 31.37
C GLY A 404 -8.72 12.26 32.55
N THR A 405 -9.65 11.32 32.38
CA THR A 405 -9.99 10.34 33.42
C THR A 405 -9.16 9.06 33.31
N ASN A 406 -8.92 8.39 34.43
CA ASN A 406 -8.40 7.02 34.48
C ASN A 406 -9.29 6.18 35.40
N VAL A 407 -9.95 5.17 34.82
CA VAL A 407 -10.78 4.21 35.55
C VAL A 407 -10.01 2.91 35.70
N THR A 408 -9.68 2.54 36.94
CA THR A 408 -9.12 1.23 37.26
C THR A 408 -10.26 0.23 37.45
N TRP A 409 -10.36 -0.73 36.55
CA TRP A 409 -11.46 -1.68 36.47
C TRP A 409 -11.01 -3.08 36.87
N LYS A 410 -11.45 -3.54 38.04
CA LYS A 410 -11.06 -4.84 38.65
C LYS A 410 -12.15 -5.91 38.53
N VAL A 411 -13.14 -5.70 37.67
CA VAL A 411 -14.32 -6.59 37.55
C VAL A 411 -14.22 -7.40 36.26
N ASN A 412 -14.35 -8.72 36.35
CA ASN A 412 -14.35 -9.59 35.17
C ASN A 412 -15.71 -9.51 34.42
N GLY A 413 -15.68 -9.83 33.13
CA GLY A 413 -16.86 -9.96 32.28
C GLY A 413 -17.44 -11.38 32.27
N VAL A 414 -18.25 -11.66 31.25
CA VAL A 414 -18.96 -12.94 31.09
C VAL A 414 -18.66 -13.51 29.69
N ALA A 415 -18.56 -14.84 29.60
CA ALA A 415 -18.35 -15.53 28.32
C ALA A 415 -19.45 -15.20 27.31
N GLY A 416 -19.05 -14.89 26.07
CA GLY A 416 -19.99 -14.53 24.99
C GLY A 416 -20.47 -13.07 25.00
N ASP A 417 -20.10 -12.28 26.03
CA ASP A 417 -20.29 -10.83 26.04
C ASP A 417 -18.98 -10.10 25.74
N ASN A 418 -19.07 -8.96 25.05
CA ASN A 418 -17.96 -8.06 24.86
C ASN A 418 -18.18 -6.77 25.65
N LEU A 419 -17.17 -6.36 26.41
CA LEU A 419 -17.10 -5.02 26.97
C LEU A 419 -16.85 -4.03 25.82
N HIS A 420 -17.71 -3.02 25.69
CA HIS A 420 -17.49 -1.94 24.74
C HIS A 420 -16.91 -0.72 25.47
N LYS A 421 -15.78 -0.20 24.97
CA LYS A 421 -15.09 0.96 25.56
C LYS A 421 -15.05 2.12 24.59
N LEU A 422 -15.49 3.29 25.05
CA LEU A 422 -15.40 4.59 24.36
C LEU A 422 -14.87 5.69 25.30
N GLY A 423 -14.79 6.92 24.79
CA GLY A 423 -14.29 8.10 25.48
C GLY A 423 -12.76 8.20 25.43
N GLU A 424 -12.27 9.45 25.36
CA GLU A 424 -10.83 9.78 25.21
C GLU A 424 -9.99 9.40 26.45
N GLY A 425 -10.61 9.10 27.59
CA GLY A 425 -9.95 8.69 28.83
C GLY A 425 -9.31 7.30 28.78
N THR A 426 -8.79 6.89 29.93
CA THR A 426 -8.10 5.60 30.12
C THR A 426 -8.94 4.63 30.93
N LEU A 427 -9.05 3.39 30.45
CA LEU A 427 -9.59 2.26 31.20
C LEU A 427 -8.44 1.27 31.52
N THR A 428 -8.03 1.19 32.78
CA THR A 428 -6.99 0.27 33.25
C THR A 428 -7.62 -1.01 33.77
N ILE A 429 -7.49 -2.11 33.04
CA ILE A 429 -7.98 -3.42 33.46
C ILE A 429 -7.04 -3.99 34.51
N ASN A 430 -7.58 -4.37 35.67
CA ASN A 430 -6.81 -4.85 36.82
C ASN A 430 -7.61 -5.88 37.65
N GLY A 431 -8.40 -6.72 36.97
CA GLY A 431 -9.10 -7.84 37.59
C GLY A 431 -8.13 -8.97 37.96
N THR A 432 -8.68 -10.08 38.46
CA THR A 432 -7.91 -11.26 38.88
C THR A 432 -8.37 -12.51 38.14
N GLY A 433 -7.42 -13.35 37.75
CA GLY A 433 -7.68 -14.62 37.08
C GLY A 433 -8.04 -14.48 35.60
N VAL A 434 -8.79 -15.46 35.10
CA VAL A 434 -9.23 -15.52 33.70
C VAL A 434 -10.55 -14.78 33.54
N ASN A 435 -10.55 -13.68 32.78
CA ASN A 435 -11.76 -13.04 32.29
C ASN A 435 -12.22 -13.73 30.98
N PRO A 436 -13.40 -14.37 30.95
CA PRO A 436 -13.89 -15.07 29.77
C PRO A 436 -14.59 -14.16 28.75
N GLY A 437 -14.84 -12.88 29.07
CA GLY A 437 -15.44 -11.92 28.15
C GLY A 437 -14.42 -11.33 27.17
N GLY A 438 -14.93 -10.74 26.08
CA GLY A 438 -14.09 -10.03 25.11
C GLY A 438 -14.12 -8.51 25.30
N LEU A 439 -13.30 -7.80 24.52
CA LEU A 439 -13.23 -6.34 24.47
C LEU A 439 -13.43 -5.85 23.03
N LYS A 440 -14.29 -4.84 22.87
CA LYS A 440 -14.34 -3.98 21.70
C LYS A 440 -14.04 -2.55 22.13
N THR A 441 -12.99 -1.95 21.60
CA THR A 441 -12.62 -0.58 21.93
C THR A 441 -12.67 0.29 20.69
N GLY A 442 -13.25 1.48 20.86
CA GLY A 442 -13.43 2.45 19.79
C GLY A 442 -12.84 3.82 20.08
N ASP A 443 -12.32 4.09 21.29
CA ASP A 443 -11.74 5.40 21.62
C ASP A 443 -10.80 5.34 22.83
N GLY A 444 -9.97 6.37 23.00
CA GLY A 444 -9.06 6.56 24.12
C GLY A 444 -8.11 5.39 24.38
N THR A 445 -7.72 5.17 25.63
CA THR A 445 -6.73 4.15 26.00
C THR A 445 -7.34 3.02 26.83
N VAL A 446 -6.94 1.78 26.56
CA VAL A 446 -7.20 0.62 27.43
C VAL A 446 -5.86 -0.01 27.81
N VAL A 447 -5.56 -0.07 29.11
CA VAL A 447 -4.34 -0.73 29.62
C VAL A 447 -4.72 -2.11 30.13
N LEU A 448 -4.17 -3.17 29.53
CA LEU A 448 -4.42 -4.55 29.96
C LEU A 448 -3.41 -4.92 31.05
N ASN A 449 -3.84 -4.95 32.31
CA ASN A 449 -3.00 -5.26 33.46
C ASN A 449 -3.72 -6.20 34.45
N GLN A 450 -4.36 -7.24 33.92
CA GLN A 450 -4.99 -8.31 34.68
C GLN A 450 -3.95 -9.02 35.55
N GLN A 451 -4.34 -9.32 36.79
CA GLN A 451 -3.52 -10.00 37.77
C GLN A 451 -3.79 -11.51 37.76
N ALA A 452 -2.76 -12.30 38.05
CA ALA A 452 -2.91 -13.74 38.18
C ALA A 452 -3.76 -14.13 39.40
N ASP A 453 -4.55 -15.19 39.27
CA ASP A 453 -5.21 -15.83 40.40
C ASP A 453 -4.21 -16.64 41.26
N THR A 454 -4.71 -17.28 42.32
CA THR A 454 -3.89 -18.12 43.21
C THR A 454 -3.28 -19.35 42.53
N ALA A 455 -3.82 -19.77 41.38
CA ALA A 455 -3.30 -20.86 40.56
C ALA A 455 -2.34 -20.38 39.45
N GLY A 456 -2.09 -19.07 39.36
CA GLY A 456 -1.21 -18.46 38.36
C GLY A 456 -1.89 -18.18 37.02
N ASN A 457 -3.20 -18.41 36.88
CA ASN A 457 -3.90 -18.14 35.63
C ASN A 457 -4.18 -16.65 35.49
N VAL A 458 -3.99 -16.10 34.29
CA VAL A 458 -4.23 -14.70 33.97
C VAL A 458 -4.74 -14.59 32.53
N GLN A 459 -5.80 -13.81 32.34
CA GLN A 459 -6.28 -13.39 31.02
C GLN A 459 -7.16 -12.15 31.19
N ALA A 460 -6.78 -11.04 30.57
CA ALA A 460 -7.56 -9.80 30.60
C ALA A 460 -8.85 -9.90 29.80
N PHE A 461 -8.80 -10.53 28.61
CA PHE A 461 -9.96 -10.78 27.75
C PHE A 461 -9.73 -12.01 26.87
N SER A 462 -10.82 -12.66 26.43
CA SER A 462 -10.79 -13.76 25.46
C SER A 462 -10.40 -13.31 24.06
N SER A 463 -10.73 -12.07 23.70
CA SER A 463 -10.45 -11.43 22.41
C SER A 463 -10.47 -9.91 22.55
N VAL A 464 -9.73 -9.21 21.69
CA VAL A 464 -9.69 -7.75 21.64
C VAL A 464 -9.94 -7.29 20.20
N ASN A 465 -10.88 -6.37 20.01
CA ASN A 465 -11.12 -5.71 18.73
C ASN A 465 -10.87 -4.20 18.86
N LEU A 466 -10.00 -3.66 18.00
CA LEU A 466 -9.72 -2.23 17.89
C LEU A 466 -10.37 -1.71 16.61
N ALA A 467 -11.19 -0.66 16.71
CA ALA A 467 -11.81 -0.05 15.53
C ALA A 467 -11.88 1.48 15.65
N SER A 468 -12.19 2.14 14.53
CA SER A 468 -12.30 3.58 14.27
C SER A 468 -10.98 4.37 14.16
N GLY A 469 -9.83 3.76 14.44
CA GLY A 469 -8.51 4.41 14.39
C GLY A 469 -8.17 5.29 15.60
N ARG A 470 -9.15 5.56 16.48
CA ARG A 470 -8.99 6.34 17.71
C ARG A 470 -8.35 5.59 18.89
N PRO A 471 -8.62 4.29 19.14
CA PRO A 471 -8.21 3.67 20.38
C PRO A 471 -6.75 3.25 20.39
N THR A 472 -6.17 3.18 21.59
CA THR A 472 -4.91 2.49 21.89
C THR A 472 -5.12 1.43 22.95
N VAL A 473 -4.61 0.22 22.74
CA VAL A 473 -4.56 -0.87 23.72
C VAL A 473 -3.10 -1.09 24.11
N VAL A 474 -2.80 -1.04 25.41
CA VAL A 474 -1.44 -1.19 25.96
C VAL A 474 -1.33 -2.52 26.68
N LEU A 475 -0.32 -3.32 26.36
CA LEU A 475 -0.03 -4.57 27.06
C LEU A 475 0.77 -4.31 28.34
N GLY A 476 0.21 -4.66 29.49
CA GLY A 476 0.95 -4.64 30.76
C GLY A 476 2.01 -5.74 30.83
N ASP A 477 1.69 -6.93 30.31
CA ASP A 477 2.64 -8.01 30.05
C ASP A 477 2.20 -8.89 28.87
N ALA A 478 2.99 -9.89 28.49
CA ALA A 478 2.70 -10.80 27.37
C ALA A 478 1.57 -11.82 27.65
N ARG A 479 1.02 -11.90 28.87
CA ARG A 479 0.01 -12.91 29.28
C ARG A 479 -1.42 -12.39 29.21
N GLN A 480 -1.59 -11.11 28.88
CA GLN A 480 -2.88 -10.42 28.98
C GLN A 480 -3.93 -10.95 27.99
N VAL A 481 -3.53 -11.30 26.78
CA VAL A 481 -4.41 -11.80 25.73
C VAL A 481 -3.61 -12.68 24.79
N ASN A 482 -4.24 -13.72 24.24
CA ASN A 482 -3.65 -14.45 23.13
C ASN A 482 -3.55 -13.52 21.90
N PRO A 483 -2.34 -13.26 21.35
CA PRO A 483 -2.17 -12.35 20.21
C PRO A 483 -3.04 -12.70 19.00
N ASP A 484 -3.29 -13.98 18.74
CA ASP A 484 -4.12 -14.44 17.62
C ASP A 484 -5.61 -14.10 17.78
N ASN A 485 -6.03 -13.64 18.96
CA ASN A 485 -7.40 -13.17 19.24
C ASN A 485 -7.49 -11.63 19.28
N ILE A 486 -6.43 -10.93 18.85
CA ILE A 486 -6.45 -9.50 18.61
C ILE A 486 -6.82 -9.26 17.15
N SER A 487 -7.78 -8.36 16.93
CA SER A 487 -8.27 -7.98 15.62
C SER A 487 -8.39 -6.47 15.49
N TRP A 488 -8.17 -5.97 14.27
CA TRP A 488 -8.40 -4.58 13.90
C TRP A 488 -9.56 -4.53 12.91
N GLY A 489 -10.66 -3.92 13.35
CA GLY A 489 -11.84 -3.66 12.54
C GLY A 489 -11.69 -2.44 11.64
N TYR A 490 -12.82 -1.87 11.22
CA TYR A 490 -12.86 -0.68 10.36
C TYR A 490 -12.00 0.47 10.93
N ARG A 491 -11.04 0.95 10.15
CA ARG A 491 -10.02 1.97 10.49
C ARG A 491 -9.09 1.59 11.65
N GLY A 492 -9.14 0.36 12.15
CA GLY A 492 -8.24 -0.20 13.15
C GLY A 492 -8.07 0.63 14.43
N GLY A 493 -6.82 0.82 14.85
CA GLY A 493 -6.40 1.35 16.15
C GLY A 493 -5.00 0.84 16.50
N LYS A 494 -4.46 1.27 17.64
CA LYS A 494 -3.06 0.99 18.03
C LYS A 494 -2.97 -0.09 19.11
N LEU A 495 -2.18 -1.13 18.86
CA LEU A 495 -1.71 -2.06 19.87
C LEU A 495 -0.29 -1.68 20.28
N ASP A 496 -0.12 -1.17 21.50
CA ASP A 496 1.18 -0.87 22.08
C ASP A 496 1.72 -2.09 22.83
N LEU A 497 2.81 -2.66 22.29
CA LEU A 497 3.51 -3.79 22.87
C LEU A 497 4.21 -3.41 24.19
N ASN A 498 4.50 -2.13 24.41
CA ASN A 498 5.01 -1.60 25.68
C ASN A 498 6.20 -2.39 26.25
N GLY A 499 7.20 -2.66 25.40
CA GLY A 499 8.43 -3.38 25.76
C GLY A 499 8.30 -4.91 25.84
N ASN A 500 7.11 -5.48 25.59
CA ASN A 500 6.88 -6.91 25.61
C ASN A 500 7.35 -7.60 24.32
N ALA A 501 7.70 -8.89 24.44
CA ALA A 501 7.87 -9.78 23.30
C ALA A 501 6.53 -10.44 22.97
N VAL A 502 6.15 -10.43 21.69
CA VAL A 502 4.85 -10.93 21.23
C VAL A 502 5.01 -11.77 19.97
N THR A 503 4.29 -12.88 19.89
CA THR A 503 4.26 -13.77 18.73
C THR A 503 2.85 -13.80 18.14
N PHE A 504 2.73 -13.50 16.84
CA PHE A 504 1.50 -13.70 16.09
C PHE A 504 1.66 -14.90 15.16
N THR A 505 0.66 -15.78 15.14
CA THR A 505 0.54 -16.81 14.10
C THR A 505 -0.46 -16.42 13.02
N ARG A 506 -1.23 -15.35 13.24
CA ARG A 506 -2.05 -14.69 12.25
C ARG A 506 -2.23 -13.22 12.59
N LEU A 507 -2.43 -12.40 11.56
CA LEU A 507 -2.81 -11.00 11.70
C LEU A 507 -4.24 -10.82 11.17
N GLN A 508 -5.13 -10.29 12.02
CA GLN A 508 -6.52 -10.01 11.66
C GLN A 508 -6.71 -8.50 11.50
N ALA A 509 -6.17 -7.95 10.41
CA ALA A 509 -6.19 -6.52 10.13
C ALA A 509 -7.09 -6.22 8.93
N ALA A 510 -8.14 -5.41 9.12
CA ALA A 510 -9.09 -5.10 8.07
C ALA A 510 -8.60 -4.06 7.04
N ASP A 511 -7.71 -3.15 7.46
CA ASP A 511 -7.21 -2.04 6.66
C ASP A 511 -5.95 -1.40 7.26
N TYR A 512 -5.45 -0.35 6.60
CA TYR A 512 -4.27 0.43 6.98
C TYR A 512 -4.30 1.04 8.38
N GLY A 513 -5.48 1.19 9.00
CA GLY A 513 -5.60 1.71 10.35
C GLY A 513 -5.14 0.74 11.44
N ALA A 514 -4.83 -0.51 11.10
CA ALA A 514 -4.28 -1.47 12.04
C ALA A 514 -2.81 -1.14 12.37
N VAL A 515 -2.51 -0.78 13.63
CA VAL A 515 -1.14 -0.40 14.02
C VAL A 515 -0.65 -1.30 15.15
N ILE A 516 0.53 -1.91 14.97
CA ILE A 516 1.33 -2.51 16.04
C ILE A 516 2.48 -1.55 16.33
N THR A 517 2.62 -1.14 17.59
CA THR A 517 3.60 -0.14 17.99
C THR A 517 4.32 -0.52 19.27
N ASN A 518 5.49 0.08 19.50
CA ASN A 518 6.10 0.10 20.83
C ASN A 518 6.58 1.51 21.14
N ASN A 519 5.94 2.14 22.12
CA ASN A 519 6.33 3.47 22.60
C ASN A 519 7.24 3.41 23.83
N ALA A 520 7.53 2.22 24.36
CA ALA A 520 8.42 2.06 25.51
C ALA A 520 9.90 2.25 25.13
N GLN A 521 10.67 2.74 26.10
CA GLN A 521 12.14 2.80 26.00
C GLN A 521 12.76 1.40 25.84
N GLN A 522 12.18 0.41 26.51
CA GLN A 522 12.55 -0.98 26.30
C GLN A 522 12.10 -1.42 24.91
N LYS A 523 13.05 -1.91 24.10
CA LYS A 523 12.78 -2.41 22.75
C LYS A 523 11.95 -3.71 22.80
N SER A 524 10.86 -3.75 22.04
CA SER A 524 10.01 -4.93 21.87
C SER A 524 10.56 -5.89 20.82
N ARG A 525 10.19 -7.16 20.91
CA ARG A 525 10.47 -8.19 19.89
C ARG A 525 9.16 -8.75 19.34
N LEU A 526 8.90 -8.54 18.06
CA LEU A 526 7.71 -9.04 17.39
C LEU A 526 8.09 -10.22 16.49
N LEU A 527 7.54 -11.40 16.79
CA LEU A 527 7.71 -12.60 15.97
C LEU A 527 6.44 -12.84 15.14
N LEU A 528 6.57 -12.89 13.81
CA LEU A 528 5.50 -13.18 12.87
C LEU A 528 5.62 -14.63 12.37
N ASP A 529 5.28 -15.61 13.22
CA ASP A 529 5.26 -17.05 12.89
C ASP A 529 3.95 -17.45 12.18
N LEU A 530 3.72 -16.85 11.01
CA LEU A 530 2.44 -16.85 10.31
C LEU A 530 2.04 -18.23 9.77
N LYS A 531 0.94 -18.78 10.29
CA LYS A 531 0.41 -20.12 10.00
C LYS A 531 -0.92 -20.08 9.24
N ALA A 532 -1.33 -21.19 8.65
CA ALA A 532 -2.62 -21.28 7.98
C ALA A 532 -3.74 -21.10 9.02
N GLN A 533 -4.64 -20.14 8.80
CA GLN A 533 -5.67 -19.78 9.80
C GLN A 533 -6.69 -20.89 10.07
N ASP A 534 -6.94 -21.78 9.10
CA ASP A 534 -7.91 -22.87 9.23
C ASP A 534 -7.23 -24.21 8.99
N THR A 535 -7.05 -24.98 10.06
CA THR A 535 -6.60 -26.38 10.01
C THR A 535 -7.77 -27.37 10.04
N ASN A 536 -9.00 -26.89 10.23
CA ASN A 536 -10.20 -27.72 10.27
C ASN A 536 -10.69 -27.99 8.84
N VAL A 537 -10.26 -29.10 8.26
CA VAL A 537 -10.69 -29.50 6.92
C VAL A 537 -11.83 -30.51 6.99
N SER A 538 -13.01 -30.10 6.50
CA SER A 538 -14.10 -31.01 6.17
C SER A 538 -14.01 -31.41 4.69
N VAL A 539 -14.02 -32.71 4.40
CA VAL A 539 -13.97 -33.24 3.03
C VAL A 539 -15.32 -33.86 2.70
N PRO A 540 -16.25 -33.12 2.07
CA PRO A 540 -17.48 -33.71 1.56
C PRO A 540 -17.15 -34.73 0.47
N ILE A 541 -17.88 -35.84 0.44
CA ILE A 541 -17.74 -36.88 -0.59
C ILE A 541 -18.93 -36.79 -1.54
N GLY A 542 -18.70 -36.37 -2.76
CA GLY A 542 -19.70 -36.38 -3.82
C GLY A 542 -19.95 -37.78 -4.39
N SER A 543 -21.06 -37.96 -5.09
CA SER A 543 -21.32 -39.15 -5.91
C SER A 543 -21.00 -38.85 -7.38
N ILE A 544 -20.30 -39.75 -8.06
CA ILE A 544 -20.01 -39.59 -9.50
C ILE A 544 -21.26 -39.95 -10.30
N SER A 545 -21.74 -39.01 -11.13
CA SER A 545 -22.84 -39.27 -12.07
C SER A 545 -22.38 -40.20 -13.20
N PRO A 546 -23.11 -41.30 -13.47
CA PRO A 546 -22.79 -42.21 -14.55
C PRO A 546 -22.84 -41.57 -15.96
N PHE A 547 -23.59 -40.48 -16.12
CA PHE A 547 -23.86 -39.81 -17.39
C PHE A 547 -23.04 -38.54 -17.63
N GLY A 548 -22.06 -38.27 -16.76
CA GLY A 548 -21.30 -37.02 -16.75
C GLY A 548 -21.97 -35.92 -15.92
N GLY A 549 -21.26 -34.82 -15.71
CA GLY A 549 -21.74 -33.71 -14.89
C GLY A 549 -20.70 -32.63 -14.61
N THR A 550 -21.05 -31.73 -13.70
CA THR A 550 -20.15 -30.71 -13.15
C THR A 550 -19.78 -31.04 -11.71
N GLY A 551 -18.65 -30.51 -11.26
CA GLY A 551 -18.20 -30.68 -9.89
C GLY A 551 -17.13 -29.66 -9.54
N THR A 552 -16.66 -29.72 -8.29
CA THR A 552 -15.62 -28.83 -7.79
C THR A 552 -14.27 -29.52 -7.92
N PRO A 553 -13.33 -28.99 -8.72
CA PRO A 553 -11.97 -29.52 -8.78
C PRO A 553 -11.33 -29.57 -7.38
N GLY A 554 -10.58 -30.64 -7.10
CA GLY A 554 -9.95 -30.91 -5.81
C GLY A 554 -10.84 -31.66 -4.80
N ASN A 555 -12.16 -31.71 -5.01
CA ASN A 555 -13.06 -32.43 -4.10
C ASN A 555 -13.02 -33.95 -4.32
N LEU A 556 -13.36 -34.69 -3.26
CA LEU A 556 -13.46 -36.13 -3.27
C LEU A 556 -14.83 -36.60 -3.77
N TYR A 557 -14.84 -37.57 -4.67
CA TYR A 557 -16.04 -38.22 -5.17
C TYR A 557 -15.91 -39.73 -5.04
N SER A 558 -17.05 -40.41 -5.02
CA SER A 558 -17.12 -41.88 -4.93
C SER A 558 -18.05 -42.47 -5.98
N MET A 559 -17.70 -43.67 -6.44
CA MET A 559 -18.53 -44.51 -7.32
C MET A 559 -18.40 -45.97 -6.91
N ILE A 560 -19.49 -46.72 -7.04
CA ILE A 560 -19.49 -48.18 -6.84
C ILE A 560 -19.27 -48.84 -8.20
N LEU A 561 -18.16 -49.58 -8.33
CA LEU A 561 -17.84 -50.35 -9.52
C LEU A 561 -17.56 -51.80 -9.09
N ASN A 562 -18.25 -52.76 -9.72
CA ASN A 562 -18.10 -54.19 -9.45
C ASN A 562 -18.20 -54.56 -7.95
N GLY A 563 -19.11 -53.90 -7.20
CA GLY A 563 -19.32 -54.16 -5.78
C GLY A 563 -18.31 -53.49 -4.82
N GLN A 564 -17.36 -52.71 -5.33
CA GLN A 564 -16.37 -52.00 -4.52
C GLN A 564 -16.53 -50.48 -4.67
N THR A 565 -16.58 -49.75 -3.55
CA THR A 565 -16.53 -48.28 -3.56
C THR A 565 -15.12 -47.82 -3.90
N ARG A 566 -15.01 -46.97 -4.92
CA ARG A 566 -13.77 -46.34 -5.37
C ARG A 566 -13.87 -44.84 -5.18
N PHE A 567 -12.78 -44.23 -4.74
CA PHE A 567 -12.69 -42.80 -4.49
C PHE A 567 -11.78 -42.11 -5.51
N TYR A 568 -12.23 -40.96 -5.99
CA TYR A 568 -11.53 -40.17 -7.00
C TYR A 568 -11.52 -38.69 -6.61
N ILE A 569 -10.43 -38.00 -6.92
CA ILE A 569 -10.36 -36.53 -6.85
C ILE A 569 -10.69 -35.99 -8.23
N LEU A 570 -11.64 -35.06 -8.30
CA LEU A 570 -12.00 -34.39 -9.55
C LEU A 570 -10.93 -33.34 -9.90
N LYS A 571 -10.51 -33.26 -11.17
CA LYS A 571 -9.49 -32.31 -11.65
C LYS A 571 -10.01 -31.23 -12.60
N SER A 572 -11.25 -31.36 -13.06
CA SER A 572 -11.90 -30.44 -14.00
C SER A 572 -13.28 -29.99 -13.49
N ALA A 573 -13.76 -28.82 -13.92
CA ALA A 573 -15.08 -28.30 -13.51
C ALA A 573 -16.25 -29.12 -14.08
N SER A 574 -15.99 -29.91 -15.12
CA SER A 574 -16.92 -30.86 -15.72
C SER A 574 -16.22 -32.17 -16.07
N TYR A 575 -16.97 -33.27 -16.07
CA TYR A 575 -16.48 -34.59 -16.42
C TYR A 575 -17.47 -35.31 -17.34
N GLY A 576 -16.92 -36.14 -18.22
CA GLY A 576 -17.68 -36.88 -19.23
C GLY A 576 -18.46 -38.07 -18.67
N ASN A 577 -19.15 -38.76 -19.57
CA ASN A 577 -19.87 -39.99 -19.26
C ASN A 577 -18.89 -41.09 -18.79
N THR A 578 -19.19 -41.74 -17.66
CA THR A 578 -18.36 -42.78 -17.03
C THR A 578 -18.87 -44.20 -17.28
N LEU A 579 -20.12 -44.35 -17.75
CA LEU A 579 -20.72 -45.63 -18.12
C LEU A 579 -20.30 -46.07 -19.53
N TRP A 580 -20.42 -45.18 -20.52
CA TRP A 580 -20.22 -45.48 -21.95
C TRP A 580 -19.01 -44.72 -22.52
N GLY A 581 -18.41 -43.84 -21.71
CA GLY A 581 -17.18 -43.12 -22.01
C GLY A 581 -16.04 -43.51 -21.08
N ASN A 582 -14.82 -43.05 -21.40
CA ASN A 582 -13.61 -43.39 -20.65
C ASN A 582 -13.24 -42.34 -19.58
N SER A 583 -14.20 -41.54 -19.12
CA SER A 583 -13.95 -40.35 -18.26
C SER A 583 -13.17 -40.69 -16.99
N LEU A 584 -13.50 -41.79 -16.28
CA LEU A 584 -12.79 -42.19 -15.05
C LEU A 584 -11.31 -42.54 -15.26
N ASN A 585 -10.91 -42.84 -16.49
CA ASN A 585 -9.53 -43.12 -16.86
C ASN A 585 -8.85 -41.90 -17.52
N ASP A 586 -9.55 -40.78 -17.66
CA ASP A 586 -8.99 -39.53 -18.17
C ASP A 586 -8.27 -38.79 -17.02
N PRO A 587 -6.93 -38.74 -17.01
CA PRO A 587 -6.17 -38.09 -15.95
C PRO A 587 -6.32 -36.55 -15.94
N ALA A 588 -6.93 -35.96 -16.99
CA ALA A 588 -7.34 -34.56 -16.98
C ALA A 588 -8.62 -34.33 -16.16
N GLN A 589 -9.45 -35.36 -15.98
CA GLN A 589 -10.73 -35.27 -15.29
C GLN A 589 -10.70 -35.89 -13.89
N TRP A 590 -10.06 -37.05 -13.72
CA TRP A 590 -10.11 -37.78 -12.45
C TRP A 590 -8.73 -38.29 -12.03
N GLU A 591 -8.54 -38.35 -10.71
CA GLU A 591 -7.41 -39.02 -10.08
C GLU A 591 -7.95 -40.07 -9.11
N PHE A 592 -7.59 -41.34 -9.33
CA PHE A 592 -7.97 -42.42 -8.42
C PHE A 592 -7.11 -42.39 -7.16
N VAL A 593 -7.75 -42.35 -5.98
CA VAL A 593 -7.07 -42.28 -4.67
C VAL A 593 -7.33 -43.49 -3.77
N GLY A 594 -7.89 -44.56 -4.34
CA GLY A 594 -8.03 -45.85 -3.66
C GLY A 594 -9.48 -46.22 -3.29
N THR A 595 -9.59 -47.24 -2.46
CA THR A 595 -10.88 -47.86 -2.03
C THR A 595 -11.13 -47.73 -0.53
N ASP A 596 -10.15 -47.24 0.22
CA ASP A 596 -10.28 -46.93 1.65
C ASP A 596 -10.77 -45.48 1.81
N LYS A 597 -11.96 -45.32 2.40
CA LYS A 597 -12.58 -44.02 2.62
C LYS A 597 -11.72 -43.10 3.48
N ASN A 598 -11.15 -43.62 4.57
CA ASN A 598 -10.40 -42.80 5.52
C ASN A 598 -9.09 -42.32 4.92
N LYS A 599 -8.39 -43.20 4.17
CA LYS A 599 -7.17 -42.81 3.44
C LYS A 599 -7.48 -41.79 2.34
N ALA A 600 -8.55 -41.99 1.56
CA ALA A 600 -8.93 -41.06 0.51
C ALA A 600 -9.31 -39.67 1.06
N VAL A 601 -10.07 -39.64 2.17
CA VAL A 601 -10.37 -38.39 2.89
C VAL A 601 -9.09 -37.74 3.41
N GLN A 602 -8.19 -38.51 4.03
CA GLN A 602 -6.94 -37.98 4.55
C GLN A 602 -6.06 -37.40 3.44
N THR A 603 -5.93 -38.06 2.30
CA THR A 603 -5.20 -37.54 1.13
C THR A 603 -5.73 -36.17 0.68
N VAL A 604 -7.04 -35.98 0.64
CA VAL A 604 -7.64 -34.67 0.28
C VAL A 604 -7.43 -33.64 1.39
N LYS A 605 -7.55 -34.03 2.66
CA LYS A 605 -7.22 -33.14 3.79
C LYS A 605 -5.79 -32.66 3.73
N ASP A 606 -4.84 -33.57 3.55
CA ASP A 606 -3.41 -33.26 3.48
C ASP A 606 -3.10 -32.32 2.31
N ARG A 607 -3.76 -32.51 1.15
CA ARG A 607 -3.63 -31.59 0.01
C ARG A 607 -4.19 -30.21 0.28
N ILE A 608 -5.37 -30.11 0.90
CA ILE A 608 -5.97 -28.83 1.28
C ILE A 608 -5.07 -28.11 2.28
N LEU A 609 -4.58 -28.82 3.31
CA LEU A 609 -3.67 -28.25 4.31
C LEU A 609 -2.33 -27.83 3.70
N ALA A 610 -1.74 -28.65 2.82
CA ALA A 610 -0.52 -28.30 2.11
C ALA A 610 -0.72 -27.09 1.18
N GLY A 611 -1.88 -26.98 0.52
CA GLY A 611 -2.25 -25.81 -0.27
C GLY A 611 -2.38 -24.56 0.60
N ARG A 612 -3.11 -24.64 1.72
CA ARG A 612 -3.27 -23.55 2.69
C ARG A 612 -1.95 -23.12 3.32
N ALA A 613 -1.04 -24.06 3.60
CA ALA A 613 0.29 -23.74 4.11
C ALA A 613 1.06 -22.82 3.14
N LYS A 614 0.94 -23.03 1.83
CA LYS A 614 1.60 -22.21 0.80
C LYS A 614 0.90 -20.91 0.44
N GLN A 615 -0.35 -20.70 0.89
CA GLN A 615 -1.08 -19.48 0.56
C GLN A 615 -0.34 -18.25 1.10
N PRO A 616 -0.06 -17.24 0.26
CA PRO A 616 0.58 -16.00 0.70
C PRO A 616 -0.23 -15.30 1.79
N VAL A 617 0.43 -14.47 2.59
CA VAL A 617 -0.20 -13.62 3.60
C VAL A 617 0.11 -12.18 3.29
N ILE A 618 -0.90 -11.32 3.37
CA ILE A 618 -0.76 -9.87 3.27
C ILE A 618 -1.05 -9.22 4.61
N PHE A 619 -0.33 -8.16 4.93
CA PHE A 619 -0.62 -7.31 6.08
C PHE A 619 -0.78 -5.86 5.62
N HIS A 620 -2.03 -5.39 5.70
CA HIS A 620 -2.45 -4.04 5.33
C HIS A 620 -2.03 -2.98 6.36
N GLY A 621 -1.67 -3.37 7.57
CA GLY A 621 -1.44 -2.46 8.70
C GLY A 621 -0.03 -1.87 8.78
N GLN A 622 0.28 -1.31 9.94
CA GLN A 622 1.51 -0.56 10.19
C GLN A 622 2.32 -1.20 11.33
N LEU A 623 3.64 -1.27 11.17
CA LEU A 623 4.59 -1.64 12.21
C LEU A 623 5.41 -0.41 12.58
N THR A 624 5.37 0.05 13.84
CA THR A 624 5.96 1.35 14.22
C THR A 624 6.68 1.34 15.57
N GLY A 625 7.62 2.27 15.75
CA GLY A 625 8.24 2.53 17.05
C GLY A 625 9.45 1.64 17.35
N ASN A 626 9.74 1.45 18.64
CA ASN A 626 10.98 0.84 19.11
C ASN A 626 10.88 -0.69 19.16
N MET A 627 10.91 -1.37 18.02
CA MET A 627 10.86 -2.84 17.99
C MET A 627 11.75 -3.45 16.91
N ASP A 628 12.18 -4.68 17.16
CA ASP A 628 12.69 -5.57 16.12
C ASP A 628 11.57 -6.53 15.69
N VAL A 629 11.52 -6.83 14.40
CA VAL A 629 10.53 -7.72 13.78
C VAL A 629 11.24 -8.91 13.15
N THR A 630 10.78 -10.12 13.42
CA THR A 630 11.33 -11.34 12.84
C THR A 630 10.23 -12.13 12.14
N ILE A 631 10.46 -12.46 10.88
CA ILE A 631 9.68 -13.40 10.09
C ILE A 631 10.58 -14.64 9.90
N PRO A 632 10.31 -15.74 10.62
CA PRO A 632 11.08 -16.96 10.49
C PRO A 632 10.69 -17.71 9.21
N GLN A 633 11.38 -18.81 8.93
CA GLN A 633 10.98 -19.72 7.85
C GLN A 633 9.53 -20.18 8.01
N LEU A 634 8.67 -19.66 7.14
CA LEU A 634 7.25 -19.95 7.20
C LEU A 634 6.92 -21.32 6.57
N PRO A 635 5.90 -22.04 7.09
CA PRO A 635 5.53 -23.36 6.58
C PRO A 635 5.26 -23.36 5.07
N GLY A 636 5.94 -24.24 4.34
CA GLY A 636 5.72 -24.44 2.90
C GLY A 636 6.31 -23.35 1.98
N GLY A 637 7.19 -22.48 2.48
CA GLY A 637 7.77 -21.38 1.69
C GLY A 637 6.75 -20.29 1.39
N ARG A 638 5.88 -20.03 2.36
CA ARG A 638 4.82 -19.03 2.27
C ARG A 638 5.40 -17.63 2.08
N LYS A 639 4.77 -16.85 1.18
CA LYS A 639 5.16 -15.46 0.90
C LYS A 639 4.50 -14.49 1.87
N VAL A 640 5.21 -13.43 2.24
CA VAL A 640 4.73 -12.32 3.07
C VAL A 640 4.70 -11.04 2.24
N ILE A 641 3.54 -10.37 2.25
CA ILE A 641 3.34 -9.12 1.54
C ILE A 641 2.98 -8.04 2.56
N LEU A 642 3.69 -6.91 2.50
CA LEU A 642 3.34 -5.69 3.22
C LEU A 642 2.95 -4.62 2.20
N ASP A 643 1.67 -4.25 2.21
CA ASP A 643 1.10 -3.11 1.46
C ASP A 643 0.59 -2.00 2.40
N GLY A 644 0.87 -2.14 3.71
CA GLY A 644 0.78 -1.08 4.69
C GLY A 644 2.09 -0.29 4.83
N SER A 645 2.57 -0.06 6.06
CA SER A 645 3.81 0.69 6.28
C SER A 645 4.67 0.16 7.42
N VAL A 646 5.96 0.49 7.38
CA VAL A 646 6.92 0.14 8.42
C VAL A 646 7.68 1.42 8.82
N ASN A 647 7.78 1.69 10.12
CA ASN A 647 8.56 2.80 10.66
C ASN A 647 9.25 2.38 11.96
N LEU A 648 10.44 1.80 11.82
CA LEU A 648 11.28 1.23 12.88
C LEU A 648 12.66 1.91 12.88
N PRO A 649 12.79 3.20 13.23
CA PRO A 649 14.02 3.98 12.99
C PRO A 649 15.30 3.36 13.58
N GLU A 650 15.18 2.66 14.70
CA GLU A 650 16.30 1.96 15.37
C GLU A 650 16.14 0.42 15.37
N GLY A 651 15.13 -0.08 14.66
CA GLY A 651 14.73 -1.47 14.64
C GLY A 651 15.26 -2.22 13.42
N THR A 652 15.41 -3.53 13.59
CA THR A 652 15.72 -4.46 12.50
C THR A 652 14.47 -5.24 12.10
N LEU A 653 14.22 -5.38 10.81
CA LEU A 653 13.31 -6.39 10.26
C LEU A 653 14.15 -7.53 9.68
N SER A 654 13.90 -8.76 10.13
CA SER A 654 14.63 -9.95 9.67
C SER A 654 13.69 -10.94 8.98
N GLU A 655 14.06 -11.38 7.79
CA GLU A 655 13.43 -12.50 7.06
C GLU A 655 14.43 -13.66 6.97
N ASP A 656 14.00 -14.85 7.39
CA ASP A 656 14.76 -16.10 7.24
C ASP A 656 13.98 -17.05 6.32
N SER A 657 14.47 -17.22 5.09
CA SER A 657 13.86 -18.01 4.02
C SER A 657 12.49 -17.51 3.52
N GLY A 658 12.19 -17.77 2.24
CA GLY A 658 10.88 -17.45 1.66
C GLY A 658 10.88 -16.16 0.84
N THR A 659 9.70 -15.58 0.61
CA THR A 659 9.55 -14.36 -0.21
C THR A 659 8.92 -13.24 0.59
N LEU A 660 9.57 -12.07 0.64
CA LEU A 660 9.09 -10.85 1.27
C LEU A 660 8.85 -9.76 0.21
N ILE A 661 7.68 -9.12 0.23
CA ILE A 661 7.30 -8.09 -0.74
C ILE A 661 6.87 -6.82 -0.03
N PHE A 662 7.54 -5.72 -0.33
CA PHE A 662 7.09 -4.37 0.02
C PHE A 662 6.51 -3.70 -1.22
N GLN A 663 5.26 -3.25 -1.13
CA GLN A 663 4.56 -2.63 -2.25
C GLN A 663 3.71 -1.45 -1.79
N GLY A 664 3.34 -0.57 -2.72
CA GLY A 664 2.23 0.34 -2.52
C GLY A 664 0.89 -0.39 -2.41
N HIS A 665 -0.15 0.38 -2.14
CA HIS A 665 -1.50 -0.17 -1.95
C HIS A 665 -2.44 0.34 -3.04
N PRO A 666 -3.14 -0.52 -3.79
CA PRO A 666 -4.13 -0.06 -4.76
C PRO A 666 -5.24 0.72 -4.06
N VAL A 667 -5.60 1.90 -4.58
CA VAL A 667 -6.71 2.69 -4.02
C VAL A 667 -8.00 1.86 -4.03
N ILE A 668 -8.65 1.73 -2.87
CA ILE A 668 -9.89 0.97 -2.74
C ILE A 668 -11.04 1.76 -3.37
N HIS A 669 -11.75 1.13 -4.29
CA HIS A 669 -13.01 1.62 -4.84
C HIS A 669 -14.22 0.87 -4.27
N ALA A 670 -15.39 1.50 -4.30
CA ALA A 670 -16.64 0.87 -3.93
C ALA A 670 -16.94 -0.32 -4.87
N SER A 671 -17.30 -1.46 -4.31
CA SER A 671 -17.53 -2.70 -5.07
C SER A 671 -18.91 -3.27 -4.77
N VAL A 672 -19.40 -4.12 -5.68
CA VAL A 672 -20.62 -4.90 -5.53
C VAL A 672 -20.29 -6.39 -5.44
N SER A 673 -21.23 -7.19 -4.96
CA SER A 673 -21.08 -8.65 -4.87
C SER A 673 -20.64 -9.24 -6.23
N GLY A 674 -19.45 -9.85 -6.25
CA GLY A 674 -18.84 -10.43 -7.45
C GLY A 674 -17.81 -9.55 -8.18
N SER A 675 -17.61 -8.30 -7.74
CA SER A 675 -16.54 -7.42 -8.23
C SER A 675 -15.49 -7.16 -7.14
N ALA A 676 -14.22 -7.02 -7.54
CA ALA A 676 -13.14 -6.71 -6.61
C ALA A 676 -13.06 -5.18 -6.38
N PRO A 677 -12.79 -4.74 -5.13
CA PRO A 677 -12.61 -3.32 -4.79
C PRO A 677 -11.29 -2.74 -5.34
N VAL A 678 -10.35 -3.62 -5.70
CA VAL A 678 -9.02 -3.30 -6.22
C VAL A 678 -8.65 -4.24 -7.38
N SER A 679 -7.71 -3.83 -8.22
CA SER A 679 -7.21 -4.63 -9.35
C SER A 679 -5.75 -4.36 -9.68
N LEU A 680 -5.08 -5.33 -10.28
CA LEU A 680 -3.68 -5.22 -10.73
C LEU A 680 -3.45 -4.11 -11.77
N ASN A 681 -4.47 -3.79 -12.56
CA ASN A 681 -4.40 -2.88 -13.71
C ASN A 681 -4.89 -1.46 -13.40
N GLN A 682 -5.28 -1.18 -12.17
CA GLN A 682 -5.69 0.18 -11.79
C GLN A 682 -4.48 1.11 -11.76
N LYS A 683 -4.72 2.39 -12.04
CA LYS A 683 -3.66 3.39 -12.18
C LYS A 683 -3.34 4.07 -10.86
N ASP A 684 -4.34 4.25 -10.02
CA ASP A 684 -4.27 4.94 -8.75
C ASP A 684 -3.89 3.99 -7.63
N TRP A 685 -2.71 4.25 -7.08
CA TRP A 685 -2.10 3.54 -5.97
C TRP A 685 -1.69 4.55 -4.91
N GLU A 686 -1.83 4.15 -3.66
CA GLU A 686 -1.31 4.88 -2.51
C GLU A 686 0.16 4.54 -2.31
N ASN A 687 0.98 5.57 -2.12
CA ASN A 687 2.37 5.39 -1.77
C ASN A 687 2.52 4.87 -0.34
N ARG A 688 3.44 3.92 -0.16
CA ARG A 688 3.76 3.32 1.14
C ARG A 688 5.23 3.50 1.48
N GLN A 689 5.50 3.73 2.76
CA GLN A 689 6.85 3.97 3.28
C GLN A 689 7.28 2.83 4.21
N PHE A 690 8.50 2.38 3.99
CA PHE A 690 9.16 1.32 4.74
C PHE A 690 10.48 1.90 5.25
N ILE A 691 10.50 2.28 6.51
CA ILE A 691 11.64 2.90 7.19
C ILE A 691 12.08 1.96 8.29
N MET A 692 13.33 1.51 8.24
CA MET A 692 13.94 0.73 9.31
C MET A 692 15.44 0.97 9.32
N LYS A 693 16.12 0.66 10.43
CA LYS A 693 17.58 0.77 10.48
C LYS A 693 18.24 -0.27 9.58
N THR A 694 17.75 -1.51 9.67
CA THR A 694 18.32 -2.63 8.93
C THR A 694 17.23 -3.60 8.50
N LEU A 695 17.25 -3.96 7.23
CA LEU A 695 16.54 -5.10 6.67
C LEU A 695 17.56 -6.24 6.53
N SER A 696 17.41 -7.30 7.32
CA SER A 696 18.29 -8.46 7.32
C SER A 696 17.63 -9.61 6.57
N LEU A 697 18.26 -10.08 5.51
CA LEU A 697 17.76 -11.12 4.62
C LEU A 697 18.71 -12.31 4.65
N LYS A 698 18.16 -13.50 4.89
CA LYS A 698 18.90 -14.75 4.83
C LYS A 698 18.12 -15.80 4.06
N ASP A 699 18.73 -16.42 3.06
CA ASP A 699 18.10 -17.45 2.21
C ASP A 699 16.75 -16.97 1.59
N ALA A 700 16.59 -15.66 1.39
CA ALA A 700 15.31 -15.02 1.11
C ALA A 700 15.21 -14.43 -0.31
N ASP A 701 13.99 -14.22 -0.79
CA ASP A 701 13.63 -13.55 -2.04
C ASP A 701 12.86 -12.26 -1.72
N PHE A 702 13.51 -11.10 -1.85
CA PHE A 702 12.95 -9.81 -1.48
C PHE A 702 12.60 -8.97 -2.70
N HIS A 703 11.39 -8.39 -2.70
CA HIS A 703 10.93 -7.49 -3.75
C HIS A 703 10.47 -6.15 -3.17
N LEU A 704 10.98 -5.06 -3.74
CA LEU A 704 10.42 -3.71 -3.59
C LEU A 704 9.69 -3.33 -4.88
N SER A 705 8.37 -3.24 -4.83
CA SER A 705 7.49 -3.05 -5.99
C SER A 705 6.94 -1.62 -6.09
N ARG A 706 6.12 -1.35 -7.12
CA ARG A 706 5.55 -0.01 -7.40
C ARG A 706 4.98 0.72 -6.17
N ASN A 707 5.04 2.04 -6.19
CA ASN A 707 4.49 2.93 -5.17
C ASN A 707 5.03 2.67 -3.74
N ALA A 708 6.20 2.02 -3.60
CA ALA A 708 6.87 1.79 -2.32
C ALA A 708 8.18 2.58 -2.21
N SER A 709 8.44 3.16 -1.04
CA SER A 709 9.72 3.77 -0.70
C SER A 709 10.36 3.03 0.47
N LEU A 710 11.57 2.50 0.29
CA LEU A 710 12.35 1.83 1.32
C LEU A 710 13.54 2.72 1.73
N ASN A 711 13.60 3.09 3.00
CA ASN A 711 14.75 3.72 3.63
C ASN A 711 15.32 2.77 4.69
N SER A 712 16.43 2.11 4.38
CA SER A 712 17.06 1.11 5.24
C SER A 712 18.43 0.73 4.71
N ASP A 713 19.36 0.37 5.60
CA ASP A 713 20.46 -0.49 5.19
C ASP A 713 19.94 -1.91 4.96
N ILE A 714 20.40 -2.61 3.93
CA ILE A 714 20.08 -4.01 3.65
C ILE A 714 21.32 -4.86 3.92
N LYS A 715 21.16 -5.95 4.66
CA LYS A 715 22.18 -6.98 4.83
C LYS A 715 21.65 -8.30 4.31
N SER A 716 22.38 -8.91 3.39
CA SER A 716 21.94 -10.09 2.65
C SER A 716 22.95 -11.21 2.75
N ASP A 717 22.49 -12.41 3.07
CA ASP A 717 23.26 -13.66 3.06
C ASP A 717 22.50 -14.68 2.20
N ASN A 718 23.08 -15.12 1.08
CA ASN A 718 22.47 -16.03 0.11
C ASN A 718 21.02 -15.67 -0.27
N SER A 719 20.78 -14.39 -0.56
CA SER A 719 19.42 -13.88 -0.86
C SER A 719 19.33 -13.14 -2.19
N HIS A 720 18.14 -13.10 -2.76
CA HIS A 720 17.82 -12.39 -4.00
C HIS A 720 17.05 -11.11 -3.69
N ILE A 721 17.50 -9.98 -4.21
CA ILE A 721 16.91 -8.64 -3.98
C ILE A 721 16.50 -8.04 -5.32
N THR A 722 15.22 -7.72 -5.50
CA THR A 722 14.71 -6.99 -6.67
C THR A 722 14.16 -5.63 -6.27
N LEU A 723 14.82 -4.54 -6.68
CA LEU A 723 14.36 -3.17 -6.49
C LEU A 723 13.70 -2.66 -7.77
N GLY A 724 12.39 -2.42 -7.75
CA GLY A 724 11.60 -2.16 -8.97
C GLY A 724 10.92 -3.38 -9.52
N SER A 725 10.49 -4.31 -8.66
CA SER A 725 9.75 -5.48 -9.08
C SER A 725 8.39 -5.10 -9.67
N ASP A 726 8.01 -5.77 -10.76
CA ASP A 726 6.68 -5.67 -11.35
C ASP A 726 5.68 -6.62 -10.67
N ARG A 727 6.16 -7.50 -9.79
CA ARG A 727 5.37 -8.47 -9.04
C ARG A 727 4.65 -7.77 -7.90
N VAL A 728 3.32 -7.89 -7.89
CA VAL A 728 2.46 -7.33 -6.84
C VAL A 728 1.35 -8.29 -6.47
N PHE A 729 0.74 -8.03 -5.32
CA PHE A 729 -0.43 -8.72 -4.83
C PHE A 729 -1.56 -7.73 -4.57
N VAL A 730 -2.79 -8.16 -4.78
CA VAL A 730 -3.99 -7.41 -4.38
C VAL A 730 -4.92 -8.33 -3.58
N ASP A 731 -5.56 -7.79 -2.55
CA ASP A 731 -6.64 -8.49 -1.86
C ASP A 731 -7.98 -8.24 -2.58
N LYS A 732 -8.59 -9.29 -3.14
CA LYS A 732 -9.91 -9.20 -3.76
C LYS A 732 -11.04 -8.83 -2.79
N ASN A 733 -10.78 -8.89 -1.48
CA ASN A 733 -11.68 -8.52 -0.41
C ASN A 733 -11.25 -7.25 0.33
N ASP A 734 -10.31 -6.48 -0.22
CA ASP A 734 -9.75 -5.30 0.45
C ASP A 734 -10.83 -4.30 0.90
N GLY A 735 -10.68 -3.77 2.12
CA GLY A 735 -11.63 -2.86 2.75
C GLY A 735 -13.00 -3.44 3.11
N THR A 736 -13.27 -4.73 2.82
CA THR A 736 -14.55 -5.39 3.16
C THR A 736 -14.56 -6.00 4.56
N GLY A 737 -13.38 -6.15 5.18
CA GLY A 737 -13.20 -6.87 6.45
C GLY A 737 -13.48 -8.38 6.37
N ASN A 738 -13.61 -8.93 5.16
CA ASN A 738 -13.64 -10.38 4.94
C ASN A 738 -12.23 -10.98 5.04
N TYR A 739 -12.16 -12.31 5.02
CA TYR A 739 -10.88 -12.99 4.85
C TYR A 739 -10.22 -12.59 3.54
N VAL A 740 -8.91 -12.37 3.60
CA VAL A 740 -8.08 -12.01 2.46
C VAL A 740 -8.20 -13.07 1.36
N ILE A 741 -8.38 -12.63 0.11
CA ILE A 741 -8.28 -13.44 -1.10
C ILE A 741 -7.24 -12.81 -2.02
N LEU A 742 -6.02 -13.36 -1.99
CA LEU A 742 -4.91 -12.80 -2.74
C LEU A 742 -4.92 -13.19 -4.22
N GLU A 743 -4.70 -12.20 -5.06
CA GLU A 743 -4.34 -12.37 -6.46
C GLU A 743 -2.91 -11.84 -6.66
N GLU A 744 -2.02 -12.72 -7.13
CA GLU A 744 -0.68 -12.37 -7.59
C GLU A 744 -0.74 -11.93 -9.05
N GLY A 745 0.03 -10.91 -9.42
CA GLY A 745 0.21 -10.56 -10.82
C GLY A 745 1.28 -9.50 -11.06
N THR A 746 1.27 -8.98 -12.28
CA THR A 746 2.23 -7.99 -12.75
C THR A 746 1.58 -6.61 -12.85
N SER A 747 2.22 -5.59 -12.29
CA SER A 747 1.78 -4.19 -12.38
C SER A 747 2.98 -3.26 -12.52
N VAL A 748 3.12 -2.65 -13.70
CA VAL A 748 4.23 -1.74 -14.01
C VAL A 748 3.78 -0.28 -13.82
N PRO A 749 4.59 0.57 -13.15
CA PRO A 749 4.34 2.00 -13.03
C PRO A 749 4.16 2.71 -14.38
N ASP A 750 3.06 3.45 -14.54
CA ASP A 750 2.80 4.31 -15.71
C ASP A 750 3.66 5.60 -15.68
N THR A 751 3.99 6.08 -14.48
CA THR A 751 4.70 7.33 -14.25
C THR A 751 5.94 7.14 -13.37
N VAL A 752 6.88 8.09 -13.43
CA VAL A 752 8.09 8.03 -12.61
C VAL A 752 7.76 8.18 -11.11
N ASN A 753 6.64 8.80 -10.75
CA ASN A 753 6.21 8.95 -9.35
C ASN A 753 5.61 7.67 -8.77
N ASP A 754 5.19 6.73 -9.61
CA ASP A 754 4.69 5.42 -9.20
C ASP A 754 5.79 4.36 -9.10
N ARG A 755 7.02 4.70 -9.50
CA ARG A 755 8.18 3.82 -9.37
C ARG A 755 8.57 3.66 -7.91
N SER A 756 9.05 2.47 -7.55
CA SER A 756 9.65 2.26 -6.24
C SER A 756 10.91 3.12 -6.07
N GLN A 757 11.24 3.44 -4.82
CA GLN A 757 12.44 4.16 -4.46
C GLN A 757 13.16 3.45 -3.32
N TYR A 758 14.47 3.24 -3.47
CA TYR A 758 15.33 2.75 -2.41
C TYR A 758 16.37 3.80 -2.01
N GLU A 759 16.55 3.97 -0.70
CA GLU A 759 17.59 4.81 -0.09
C GLU A 759 18.27 4.06 1.08
N GLY A 760 19.59 3.92 1.03
CA GLY A 760 20.38 3.25 2.08
C GLY A 760 21.55 2.44 1.53
N ASN A 761 22.29 1.74 2.38
CA ASN A 761 23.46 0.95 1.95
C ASN A 761 23.13 -0.54 1.90
N ILE A 762 23.58 -1.24 0.86
CA ILE A 762 23.37 -2.69 0.70
C ILE A 762 24.69 -3.41 0.91
N THR A 763 24.70 -4.41 1.80
CA THR A 763 25.76 -5.41 1.93
C THR A 763 25.25 -6.76 1.43
N LEU A 764 25.94 -7.34 0.45
CA LEU A 764 25.64 -8.63 -0.19
C LEU A 764 26.75 -9.62 0.14
N ASP A 765 26.40 -10.74 0.77
CA ASP A 765 27.30 -11.84 1.09
C ASP A 765 26.79 -13.17 0.51
N HIS A 766 27.73 -14.06 0.20
CA HIS A 766 27.52 -15.47 -0.19
C HIS A 766 26.43 -15.70 -1.25
N ASN A 767 26.77 -15.58 -2.52
CA ASN A 767 25.88 -15.84 -3.66
C ASN A 767 24.58 -15.01 -3.63
N SER A 768 24.60 -13.85 -2.97
CA SER A 768 23.48 -12.92 -3.00
C SER A 768 23.39 -12.21 -4.36
N THR A 769 22.17 -11.84 -4.78
CA THR A 769 21.95 -11.08 -6.02
C THR A 769 21.14 -9.81 -5.79
N LEU A 770 21.48 -8.73 -6.49
CA LEU A 770 20.79 -7.45 -6.46
C LEU A 770 20.43 -6.99 -7.87
N ASP A 771 19.14 -6.92 -8.17
CA ASP A 771 18.58 -6.39 -9.41
C ASP A 771 17.97 -5.00 -9.17
N ILE A 772 18.53 -3.97 -9.83
CA ILE A 772 18.11 -2.57 -9.70
C ILE A 772 17.37 -2.13 -10.97
N GLY A 773 16.04 -2.26 -10.94
CA GLY A 773 15.10 -1.82 -11.98
C GLY A 773 14.37 -0.51 -11.68
N SER A 774 14.69 0.17 -10.57
CA SER A 774 14.05 1.44 -10.17
C SER A 774 15.02 2.46 -9.59
N ARG A 775 14.48 3.54 -9.01
CA ARG A 775 15.28 4.61 -8.39
C ARG A 775 16.07 4.06 -7.21
N PHE A 776 17.39 4.25 -7.25
CA PHE A 776 18.32 3.82 -6.21
C PHE A 776 19.22 4.97 -5.79
N THR A 777 19.40 5.15 -4.49
CA THR A 777 20.38 6.10 -3.93
C THR A 777 21.06 5.48 -2.71
N GLY A 778 22.38 5.32 -2.74
CA GLY A 778 23.06 4.66 -1.61
C GLY A 778 24.48 4.17 -1.88
N GLY A 779 24.88 3.13 -1.15
CA GLY A 779 26.14 2.39 -1.32
C GLY A 779 25.90 0.90 -1.53
N ILE A 780 26.89 0.21 -2.10
CA ILE A 780 26.84 -1.24 -2.34
C ILE A 780 28.19 -1.85 -1.96
N GLU A 781 28.17 -2.80 -1.03
CA GLU A 781 29.28 -3.69 -0.71
C GLU A 781 28.87 -5.12 -1.07
N ALA A 782 29.59 -5.75 -1.99
CA ALA A 782 29.27 -7.08 -2.50
C ALA A 782 30.49 -8.00 -2.39
N TYR A 783 30.29 -9.15 -1.76
CA TYR A 783 31.28 -10.21 -1.55
C TYR A 783 30.71 -11.54 -2.08
N ASP A 784 31.39 -12.17 -3.03
CA ASP A 784 30.94 -13.41 -3.70
C ASP A 784 29.49 -13.31 -4.20
N SER A 785 29.15 -12.24 -4.92
CA SER A 785 27.77 -11.84 -5.21
C SER A 785 27.58 -11.25 -6.62
N ALA A 786 26.35 -10.92 -7.00
CA ALA A 786 26.05 -10.34 -8.31
C ALA A 786 25.13 -9.12 -8.24
N VAL A 787 25.47 -8.07 -8.99
CA VAL A 787 24.69 -6.83 -9.10
C VAL A 787 24.36 -6.53 -10.56
N SER A 788 23.08 -6.33 -10.84
CA SER A 788 22.51 -6.09 -12.16
C SER A 788 21.69 -4.81 -12.17
N ILE A 789 21.96 -3.92 -13.12
CA ILE A 789 21.34 -2.60 -13.22
C ILE A 789 20.61 -2.49 -14.56
N THR A 790 19.30 -2.32 -14.51
CA THR A 790 18.44 -2.00 -15.68
C THR A 790 17.83 -0.61 -15.58
N SER A 791 17.85 0.00 -14.39
CA SER A 791 17.32 1.33 -14.12
C SER A 791 18.18 2.45 -14.73
N PRO A 792 17.55 3.52 -15.27
CA PRO A 792 18.26 4.73 -15.67
C PRO A 792 18.54 5.69 -14.49
N ASP A 793 18.13 5.34 -13.27
CA ASP A 793 18.10 6.23 -12.10
C ASP A 793 18.89 5.64 -10.91
N VAL A 794 20.11 5.14 -11.13
CA VAL A 794 21.00 4.59 -10.07
C VAL A 794 22.10 5.57 -9.69
N LEU A 795 22.11 5.96 -8.41
CA LEU A 795 23.09 6.88 -7.84
C LEU A 795 23.82 6.25 -6.64
N LEU A 796 25.13 6.01 -6.78
CA LEU A 796 25.98 5.63 -5.65
C LEU A 796 26.54 6.89 -4.98
N THR A 797 25.98 7.25 -3.83
CA THR A 797 26.41 8.39 -3.00
C THR A 797 27.45 7.99 -1.95
N ALA A 798 27.53 6.69 -1.63
CA ALA A 798 28.58 6.10 -0.81
C ALA A 798 29.52 5.24 -1.68
N PRO A 799 30.73 4.88 -1.17
CA PRO A 799 31.65 4.03 -1.91
C PRO A 799 31.03 2.69 -2.31
N GLY A 800 31.39 2.19 -3.49
CA GLY A 800 31.06 0.84 -3.95
C GLY A 800 32.23 -0.13 -3.76
N ALA A 801 31.98 -1.35 -3.30
CA ALA A 801 32.97 -2.41 -3.22
C ALA A 801 32.40 -3.72 -3.80
N PHE A 802 33.13 -4.34 -4.72
CA PHE A 802 32.74 -5.57 -5.40
C PHE A 802 33.94 -6.53 -5.39
N ALA A 803 33.97 -7.44 -4.42
CA ALA A 803 35.02 -8.45 -4.29
C ALA A 803 34.46 -9.83 -4.66
N ASP A 804 35.14 -10.54 -5.55
CA ASP A 804 34.66 -11.75 -6.21
C ASP A 804 33.21 -11.60 -6.70
N SER A 805 32.84 -10.39 -7.16
CA SER A 805 31.46 -10.01 -7.43
C SER A 805 31.29 -9.34 -8.80
N SER A 806 30.20 -9.64 -9.47
CA SER A 806 29.89 -9.05 -10.79
C SER A 806 29.07 -7.77 -10.67
N LEU A 807 29.39 -6.77 -11.50
CA LEU A 807 28.60 -5.55 -11.69
C LEU A 807 28.28 -5.38 -13.17
N THR A 808 27.00 -5.51 -13.52
CA THR A 808 26.51 -5.43 -14.90
C THR A 808 25.49 -4.31 -15.05
N VAL A 809 25.76 -3.37 -15.96
CA VAL A 809 24.80 -2.36 -16.41
C VAL A 809 24.20 -2.82 -17.72
N HIS A 810 22.97 -3.33 -17.66
CA HIS A 810 22.23 -3.86 -18.80
C HIS A 810 21.74 -2.76 -19.75
N ASP A 811 21.09 -3.18 -20.83
CA ASP A 811 20.58 -2.29 -21.88
C ASP A 811 19.70 -1.16 -21.32
N GLY A 812 20.07 0.09 -21.62
CA GLY A 812 19.38 1.29 -21.15
C GLY A 812 19.58 1.65 -19.68
N GLY A 813 20.32 0.85 -18.91
CA GLY A 813 20.66 1.13 -17.51
C GLY A 813 21.69 2.24 -17.37
N HIS A 814 21.56 3.08 -16.34
CA HIS A 814 22.50 4.15 -16.03
C HIS A 814 22.97 4.07 -14.57
N LEU A 815 24.28 4.04 -14.38
CA LEU A 815 24.96 4.08 -13.09
C LEU A 815 25.75 5.38 -12.96
N THR A 816 25.48 6.17 -11.92
CA THR A 816 26.33 7.30 -11.52
C THR A 816 26.96 7.02 -10.16
N ALA A 817 28.29 7.01 -10.07
CA ALA A 817 29.02 6.79 -8.82
C ALA A 817 29.81 8.04 -8.42
N LEU A 818 29.54 8.56 -7.22
CA LEU A 818 30.05 9.86 -6.75
C LEU A 818 31.16 9.79 -5.71
N ASN A 819 31.44 8.62 -5.14
CA ASN A 819 32.31 8.51 -3.96
C ASN A 819 33.26 7.30 -4.03
N GLY A 820 33.78 7.05 -5.24
CA GLY A 820 34.70 5.95 -5.51
C GLY A 820 34.03 4.57 -5.65
N LEU A 821 34.78 3.65 -6.25
CA LEU A 821 34.37 2.27 -6.48
C LEU A 821 35.59 1.37 -6.53
N PHE A 822 35.54 0.22 -5.87
CA PHE A 822 36.51 -0.85 -5.99
C PHE A 822 35.84 -2.10 -6.58
N SER A 823 36.46 -2.72 -7.58
CA SER A 823 36.04 -3.99 -8.18
C SER A 823 37.26 -4.81 -8.55
N ASP A 824 37.34 -6.07 -8.14
CA ASP A 824 38.35 -7.03 -8.64
C ASP A 824 37.88 -7.74 -9.93
N GLY A 825 36.71 -7.39 -10.45
CA GLY A 825 36.19 -7.83 -11.74
C GLY A 825 36.03 -6.72 -12.76
N HIS A 826 35.63 -7.11 -13.97
CA HIS A 826 35.26 -6.20 -15.06
C HIS A 826 33.82 -5.69 -14.90
N ILE A 827 33.59 -4.39 -15.12
CA ILE A 827 32.24 -3.81 -15.16
C ILE A 827 31.69 -3.91 -16.58
N GLN A 828 30.54 -4.56 -16.75
CA GLN A 828 29.92 -4.78 -18.06
C GLN A 828 28.91 -3.69 -18.41
N ALA A 829 28.94 -3.21 -19.65
CA ALA A 829 28.03 -2.18 -20.16
C ALA A 829 27.31 -2.64 -21.44
N GLY A 830 25.98 -2.77 -21.34
CA GLY A 830 25.07 -3.16 -22.41
C GLY A 830 24.72 -2.02 -23.37
N LYS A 831 23.76 -2.27 -24.26
CA LYS A 831 23.36 -1.33 -25.31
C LYS A 831 22.70 -0.08 -24.73
N ASN A 832 23.09 1.10 -25.21
CA ASN A 832 22.61 2.40 -24.71
C ASN A 832 22.77 2.57 -23.18
N SER A 833 23.65 1.80 -22.54
CA SER A 833 23.92 1.95 -21.11
C SER A 833 24.85 3.14 -20.85
N LYS A 834 24.84 3.65 -19.62
CA LYS A 834 25.72 4.75 -19.20
C LYS A 834 26.34 4.48 -17.84
N ILE A 835 27.66 4.61 -17.75
CA ILE A 835 28.41 4.59 -16.49
C ILE A 835 29.07 5.96 -16.33
N THR A 836 28.76 6.68 -15.26
CA THR A 836 29.35 7.98 -14.92
C THR A 836 30.10 7.86 -13.60
N LEU A 837 31.40 8.17 -13.63
CA LEU A 837 32.31 8.22 -12.48
C LEU A 837 32.66 9.69 -12.24
N SER A 838 32.40 10.20 -11.03
CA SER A 838 32.56 11.61 -10.70
C SER A 838 33.06 11.79 -9.27
N GLY A 839 33.87 12.81 -9.02
CA GLY A 839 34.13 13.24 -7.64
C GLY A 839 32.84 13.53 -6.86
N THR A 840 32.95 13.62 -5.54
CA THR A 840 31.81 13.86 -4.66
C THR A 840 31.42 15.33 -4.71
N PRO A 841 30.18 15.68 -5.06
CA PRO A 841 29.72 17.07 -5.02
C PRO A 841 29.86 17.66 -3.62
N VAL A 842 30.47 18.83 -3.49
CA VAL A 842 30.54 19.56 -2.22
C VAL A 842 29.22 20.27 -1.97
N LYS A 843 28.65 20.04 -0.79
CA LYS A 843 27.35 20.58 -0.40
C LYS A 843 27.33 22.11 -0.50
N ASP A 844 26.20 22.66 -0.96
CA ASP A 844 25.94 24.10 -1.06
C ASP A 844 26.86 24.88 -2.02
N THR A 845 27.55 24.18 -2.93
CA THR A 845 28.35 24.78 -4.01
C THR A 845 27.84 24.34 -5.39
N ALA A 846 27.91 25.23 -6.38
CA ALA A 846 27.32 24.98 -7.70
C ALA A 846 28.21 24.19 -8.67
N ASN A 847 29.52 24.09 -8.42
CA ASN A 847 30.47 23.41 -9.32
C ASN A 847 31.72 22.87 -8.61
N GLN A 848 31.66 22.64 -7.29
CA GLN A 848 32.82 22.17 -6.52
C GLN A 848 32.71 20.68 -6.19
N TYR A 849 33.80 19.94 -6.40
CA TYR A 849 33.83 18.48 -6.26
C TYR A 849 35.08 18.02 -5.53
N ALA A 850 34.92 17.10 -4.58
CA ALA A 850 36.02 16.41 -3.92
C ALA A 850 36.50 15.24 -4.80
N PRO A 851 37.81 15.13 -5.10
CA PRO A 851 38.33 14.03 -5.92
C PRO A 851 38.03 12.65 -5.35
N ALA A 852 37.80 11.67 -6.23
CA ALA A 852 37.48 10.27 -5.90
C ALA A 852 38.22 9.27 -6.81
N VAL A 853 38.53 8.09 -6.28
CA VAL A 853 39.25 7.01 -6.99
C VAL A 853 38.32 5.85 -7.34
N TYR A 854 38.45 5.36 -8.56
CA TYR A 854 37.77 4.18 -9.08
C TYR A 854 38.82 3.16 -9.52
N LEU A 855 38.82 2.00 -8.86
CA LEU A 855 39.78 0.93 -9.11
C LEU A 855 39.00 -0.30 -9.59
N THR A 856 39.17 -0.68 -10.85
CA THR A 856 38.56 -1.88 -11.41
C THR A 856 39.61 -2.68 -12.18
N ASP A 857 39.38 -3.99 -12.36
CA ASP A 857 40.19 -4.79 -13.29
C ASP A 857 39.95 -4.36 -14.75
N GLY A 858 38.72 -3.94 -15.08
CA GLY A 858 38.41 -3.36 -16.37
C GLY A 858 36.96 -2.94 -16.58
N TYR A 859 36.67 -2.49 -17.80
CA TYR A 859 35.35 -2.08 -18.29
C TYR A 859 35.08 -2.73 -19.65
N ASP A 860 34.00 -3.50 -19.76
CA ASP A 860 33.62 -4.19 -20.99
C ASP A 860 32.43 -3.48 -21.66
N LEU A 861 32.72 -2.67 -22.67
CA LEU A 861 31.74 -1.94 -23.46
C LEU A 861 31.30 -2.80 -24.66
N THR A 862 30.36 -3.71 -24.42
CA THR A 862 29.94 -4.73 -25.40
C THR A 862 28.66 -4.36 -26.15
N GLY A 863 27.89 -3.38 -25.68
CA GLY A 863 26.68 -2.90 -26.33
C GLY A 863 26.88 -1.67 -27.22
N ASP A 864 26.12 -1.59 -28.31
CA ASP A 864 26.09 -0.38 -29.15
C ASP A 864 25.62 0.84 -28.34
N ASN A 865 26.27 1.98 -28.53
CA ASN A 865 26.06 3.23 -27.81
C ASN A 865 26.26 3.14 -26.28
N ALA A 866 26.97 2.13 -25.78
CA ALA A 866 27.41 2.13 -24.39
C ALA A 866 28.31 3.35 -24.13
N THR A 867 28.14 4.00 -22.97
CA THR A 867 28.88 5.21 -22.61
C THR A 867 29.59 5.03 -21.27
N LEU A 868 30.89 5.32 -21.24
CA LEU A 868 31.67 5.49 -20.01
C LEU A 868 32.12 6.94 -19.89
N GLU A 869 31.79 7.60 -18.79
CA GLU A 869 32.13 9.00 -18.51
C GLU A 869 32.92 9.10 -17.21
N ILE A 870 34.18 9.52 -17.30
CA ILE A 870 35.08 9.77 -16.17
C ILE A 870 35.23 11.28 -16.07
N THR A 871 34.70 11.93 -15.04
CA THR A 871 34.56 13.39 -15.03
C THR A 871 34.70 13.99 -13.64
N ARG A 872 34.75 15.34 -13.56
CA ARG A 872 34.60 16.14 -12.33
C ARG A 872 35.37 15.60 -11.11
N GLY A 873 36.68 15.45 -11.22
CA GLY A 873 37.56 15.00 -10.14
C GLY A 873 37.69 13.48 -9.99
N ALA A 874 37.21 12.69 -10.96
CA ALA A 874 37.38 11.25 -10.96
C ALA A 874 38.75 10.81 -11.49
N HIS A 875 39.42 9.93 -10.74
CA HIS A 875 40.54 9.13 -11.22
C HIS A 875 40.09 7.66 -11.37
N ALA A 876 40.06 7.14 -12.60
CA ALA A 876 39.69 5.75 -12.88
C ALA A 876 40.88 4.90 -13.32
N SER A 877 40.91 3.63 -12.92
CA SER A 877 41.92 2.64 -13.30
C SER A 877 41.23 1.34 -13.74
N GLY A 878 41.80 0.67 -14.75
CA GLY A 878 41.30 -0.59 -15.31
C GLY A 878 41.23 -0.52 -16.84
N ASP A 879 41.48 -1.64 -17.51
CA ASP A 879 41.49 -1.66 -18.98
C ASP A 879 40.07 -1.54 -19.55
N ILE A 880 39.89 -0.75 -20.61
CA ILE A 880 38.61 -0.64 -21.33
C ILE A 880 38.66 -1.56 -22.56
N HIS A 881 37.74 -2.51 -22.64
CA HIS A 881 37.52 -3.33 -23.83
C HIS A 881 36.23 -2.94 -24.55
N ALA A 882 36.36 -2.27 -25.70
CA ALA A 882 35.24 -1.79 -26.51
C ALA A 882 35.08 -2.61 -27.80
N SER A 883 34.28 -3.67 -27.74
CA SER A 883 33.99 -4.55 -28.88
C SER A 883 32.82 -4.05 -29.76
N ALA A 884 32.00 -3.12 -29.24
CA ALA A 884 30.91 -2.45 -29.95
C ALA A 884 31.15 -0.95 -30.10
N ALA A 885 30.38 -0.30 -30.99
CA ALA A 885 30.45 1.15 -31.17
C ALA A 885 30.00 1.83 -29.87
N SER A 886 30.92 2.50 -29.19
CA SER A 886 30.73 3.01 -27.82
C SER A 886 31.42 4.36 -27.65
N THR A 887 31.10 5.06 -26.58
CA THR A 887 31.69 6.38 -26.27
C THR A 887 32.41 6.34 -24.93
N VAL A 888 33.65 6.83 -24.90
CA VAL A 888 34.41 7.04 -23.67
C VAL A 888 34.73 8.53 -23.55
N THR A 889 34.34 9.14 -22.43
CA THR A 889 34.64 10.55 -22.14
C THR A 889 35.53 10.63 -20.91
N ILE A 890 36.63 11.36 -21.00
CA ILE A 890 37.55 11.63 -19.90
C ILE A 890 37.67 13.14 -19.74
N GLY A 891 37.14 13.66 -18.64
CA GLY A 891 37.01 15.09 -18.36
C GLY A 891 35.82 15.74 -19.08
N SER A 892 35.79 17.07 -19.08
CA SER A 892 34.71 17.85 -19.68
C SER A 892 35.20 19.21 -20.18
N ASP A 893 34.49 19.80 -21.14
CA ASP A 893 34.71 21.18 -21.59
C ASP A 893 34.34 22.22 -20.51
N THR A 894 33.57 21.81 -19.51
CA THR A 894 33.17 22.61 -18.34
C THR A 894 33.78 22.00 -17.07
N PRO A 895 35.06 22.26 -16.79
CA PRO A 895 35.77 21.62 -15.69
C PRO A 895 35.15 21.98 -14.33
N ALA A 896 35.08 21.00 -13.44
CA ALA A 896 34.73 21.21 -12.04
C ALA A 896 35.81 21.99 -11.29
N GLU A 897 35.42 22.78 -10.30
CA GLU A 897 36.35 23.29 -9.30
C GLU A 897 36.68 22.14 -8.32
N LEU A 898 37.95 21.76 -8.22
CA LEU A 898 38.35 20.69 -7.30
C LEU A 898 38.53 21.27 -5.89
N ALA A 899 37.76 20.76 -4.93
CA ALA A 899 37.84 21.17 -3.54
C ALA A 899 39.18 20.76 -2.92
N SER A 900 39.64 21.54 -1.93
CA SER A 900 40.71 21.08 -1.04
C SER A 900 40.25 19.83 -0.31
N ALA A 901 41.06 18.78 -0.32
CA ALA A 901 40.68 17.49 0.24
C ALA A 901 40.28 17.58 1.72
N GLU A 902 39.04 17.21 2.02
CA GLU A 902 38.52 17.11 3.39
C GLU A 902 38.86 15.76 4.05
N THR A 903 39.21 14.75 3.25
CA THR A 903 39.60 13.41 3.70
C THR A 903 40.95 12.99 3.11
N THR A 904 41.66 12.08 3.78
CA THR A 904 42.92 11.50 3.27
C THR A 904 42.74 10.77 1.95
N ALA A 905 41.60 10.08 1.78
CA ALA A 905 41.23 9.42 0.54
C ALA A 905 41.08 10.41 -0.62
N SER A 906 40.39 11.54 -0.39
CA SER A 906 40.24 12.59 -1.41
C SER A 906 41.56 13.31 -1.70
N ALA A 907 42.44 13.47 -0.71
CA ALA A 907 43.77 14.03 -0.92
C ALA A 907 44.63 13.14 -1.80
N PHE A 908 44.60 11.83 -1.55
CA PHE A 908 45.25 10.84 -2.38
C PHE A 908 44.68 10.86 -3.80
N ALA A 909 43.35 10.82 -3.95
CA ALA A 909 42.67 10.92 -5.24
C ALA A 909 43.11 12.17 -6.03
N GLY A 910 43.13 13.33 -5.37
CA GLY A 910 43.56 14.59 -5.98
C GLY A 910 45.03 14.56 -6.44
N SER A 911 45.91 13.85 -5.73
CA SER A 911 47.31 13.70 -6.14
C SER A 911 47.47 12.90 -7.44
N LEU A 912 46.57 11.94 -7.70
CA LEU A 912 46.58 11.11 -8.90
C LEU A 912 46.05 11.84 -10.14
N LEU A 913 45.35 12.97 -9.97
CA LEU A 913 44.86 13.77 -11.08
C LEU A 913 45.96 14.62 -11.75
N GLU A 914 47.10 14.82 -11.09
CA GLU A 914 48.23 15.63 -11.56
C GLU A 914 47.85 17.04 -12.06
N GLY A 915 46.79 17.63 -11.48
CA GLY A 915 46.29 18.96 -11.85
C GLY A 915 45.25 18.97 -12.98
N TYR A 916 44.89 17.82 -13.54
CA TYR A 916 43.79 17.67 -14.50
C TYR A 916 42.43 17.50 -13.79
N ASN A 917 41.33 17.66 -14.53
CA ASN A 917 39.99 17.52 -13.97
C ASN A 917 39.51 16.07 -13.89
N ALA A 918 40.09 15.18 -14.70
CA ALA A 918 39.81 13.76 -14.68
C ALA A 918 41.06 12.99 -15.12
N ALA A 919 41.24 11.78 -14.60
CA ALA A 919 42.36 10.93 -14.96
C ALA A 919 41.91 9.49 -15.23
N PHE A 920 42.55 8.85 -16.20
CA PHE A 920 42.35 7.44 -16.54
C PHE A 920 43.69 6.71 -16.64
N ASN A 921 43.79 5.54 -16.03
CA ASN A 921 44.96 4.66 -16.11
C ASN A 921 44.56 3.27 -16.62
N GLY A 922 44.96 2.93 -17.85
CA GLY A 922 44.59 1.67 -18.49
C GLY A 922 44.79 1.69 -20.01
N ALA A 923 44.66 0.53 -20.63
CA ALA A 923 44.59 0.39 -22.08
C ALA A 923 43.15 0.55 -22.58
N ILE A 924 42.97 1.04 -23.82
CA ILE A 924 41.66 1.03 -24.50
C ILE A 924 41.78 0.13 -25.73
N THR A 925 41.06 -0.98 -25.75
CA THR A 925 41.16 -2.02 -26.79
C THR A 925 39.85 -2.25 -27.53
N GLY A 926 39.90 -3.05 -28.61
CA GLY A 926 38.73 -3.42 -29.42
C GLY A 926 38.51 -2.54 -30.66
N GLY A 927 39.05 -1.31 -30.70
CA GLY A 927 39.10 -0.49 -31.92
C GLY A 927 37.76 0.11 -32.36
N ARG A 928 36.74 0.08 -31.50
CA ARG A 928 35.36 0.51 -31.82
C ARG A 928 34.87 1.70 -31.00
N ALA A 929 35.60 2.10 -29.95
CA ALA A 929 35.25 3.26 -29.13
C ALA A 929 35.58 4.58 -29.82
N ASP A 930 34.69 5.55 -29.68
CA ASP A 930 34.97 6.97 -29.86
C ASP A 930 35.32 7.59 -28.50
N VAL A 931 36.54 8.09 -28.38
CA VAL A 931 37.12 8.60 -27.14
C VAL A 931 37.26 10.13 -27.22
N SER A 932 36.78 10.84 -26.20
CA SER A 932 36.93 12.29 -26.06
C SER A 932 37.62 12.64 -24.75
N MET A 933 38.63 13.50 -24.82
CA MET A 933 39.43 13.95 -23.69
C MET A 933 39.46 15.47 -23.59
N HIS A 934 39.07 16.01 -22.44
CA HIS A 934 39.03 17.46 -22.19
C HIS A 934 39.56 17.78 -20.80
N ASN A 935 40.66 18.54 -20.71
CA ASN A 935 41.35 18.83 -19.45
C ASN A 935 41.59 17.55 -18.62
N ALA A 936 42.11 16.51 -19.27
CA ALA A 936 42.23 15.17 -18.71
C ALA A 936 43.64 14.59 -18.81
N LEU A 937 43.93 13.62 -17.95
CA LEU A 937 45.13 12.79 -17.99
C LEU A 937 44.76 11.36 -18.40
N TRP A 938 45.48 10.79 -19.36
CA TRP A 938 45.44 9.36 -19.65
C TRP A 938 46.84 8.75 -19.59
N THR A 939 47.04 7.83 -18.65
CA THR A 939 48.23 6.99 -18.55
C THR A 939 47.99 5.66 -19.27
N LEU A 940 48.77 5.38 -20.30
CA LEU A 940 48.66 4.18 -21.13
C LEU A 940 49.13 2.95 -20.35
N GLY A 941 48.18 2.13 -19.89
CA GLY A 941 48.46 0.85 -19.22
C GLY A 941 48.93 -0.25 -20.18
N GLY A 942 48.65 -0.10 -21.48
CA GLY A 942 48.89 -1.11 -22.51
C GLY A 942 48.77 -0.58 -23.93
N ASP A 943 49.01 -1.46 -24.91
CA ASP A 943 48.72 -1.16 -26.31
C ASP A 943 47.23 -0.85 -26.46
N SER A 944 46.91 0.22 -27.18
CA SER A 944 45.54 0.72 -27.31
C SER A 944 45.13 0.83 -28.77
N ALA A 945 43.87 0.51 -29.07
CA ALA A 945 43.25 0.57 -30.39
C ALA A 945 41.89 1.26 -30.30
N ILE A 946 41.74 2.40 -30.98
CA ILE A 946 40.59 3.32 -30.88
C ILE A 946 40.04 3.66 -32.27
N HIS A 947 38.72 3.87 -32.37
CA HIS A 947 38.10 4.36 -33.61
C HIS A 947 38.40 5.85 -33.82
N THR A 948 37.82 6.72 -32.99
CA THR A 948 38.09 8.16 -33.02
C THR A 948 38.66 8.61 -31.68
N LEU A 949 39.69 9.45 -31.69
CA LEU A 949 40.24 10.09 -30.49
C LEU A 949 40.23 11.62 -30.67
N THR A 950 39.44 12.30 -29.84
CA THR A 950 39.42 13.76 -29.74
C THR A 950 40.12 14.19 -28.45
N VAL A 951 41.11 15.07 -28.56
CA VAL A 951 41.93 15.49 -27.41
C VAL A 951 42.02 17.01 -27.35
N ARG A 952 41.65 17.61 -26.22
CA ARG A 952 41.70 19.06 -25.97
C ARG A 952 42.33 19.34 -24.61
N ASN A 953 43.38 20.16 -24.58
CA ASN A 953 44.04 20.59 -23.35
C ASN A 953 44.35 19.44 -22.37
N SER A 954 44.68 18.27 -22.90
CA SER A 954 44.81 17.03 -22.12
C SER A 954 46.21 16.45 -22.29
N ARG A 955 46.58 15.48 -21.45
CA ARG A 955 47.85 14.75 -21.54
C ARG A 955 47.61 13.26 -21.75
N ILE A 956 48.33 12.67 -22.69
CA ILE A 956 48.46 11.21 -22.85
C ILE A 956 49.91 10.84 -22.55
N SER A 957 50.12 10.03 -21.53
CA SER A 957 51.44 9.63 -21.05
C SER A 957 51.60 8.12 -21.13
N SER A 958 52.77 7.66 -21.55
CA SER A 958 53.14 6.24 -21.41
C SER A 958 53.99 5.97 -20.18
N GLU A 959 54.17 6.94 -19.28
CA GLU A 959 55.04 6.80 -18.11
C GLU A 959 54.46 5.80 -17.10
N GLY A 960 55.14 4.66 -16.96
CA GLY A 960 54.72 3.53 -16.12
C GLY A 960 55.82 2.48 -15.97
N ASP A 961 55.59 1.26 -16.45
CA ASP A 961 56.55 0.14 -16.41
C ASP A 961 57.71 0.32 -17.43
N ARG A 962 58.51 -0.72 -17.73
CA ARG A 962 59.61 -0.61 -18.73
C ARG A 962 59.20 -1.02 -20.16
N THR A 963 57.91 -1.22 -20.40
CA THR A 963 57.39 -1.81 -21.64
C THR A 963 56.94 -0.73 -22.60
N PHE A 964 57.44 -0.71 -23.83
CA PHE A 964 56.97 0.24 -24.84
C PHE A 964 55.54 -0.06 -25.30
N ARG A 965 54.74 0.99 -25.51
CA ARG A 965 53.31 0.92 -25.84
C ARG A 965 53.02 1.55 -27.20
N THR A 966 51.98 1.06 -27.88
CA THR A 966 51.49 1.62 -29.14
C THR A 966 50.04 2.07 -29.01
N LEU A 967 49.78 3.35 -29.28
CA LEU A 967 48.45 3.91 -29.43
C LEU A 967 48.07 3.92 -30.92
N THR A 968 47.15 3.06 -31.31
CA THR A 968 46.60 3.00 -32.68
C THR A 968 45.22 3.66 -32.73
N VAL A 969 45.02 4.63 -33.62
CA VAL A 969 43.77 5.37 -33.77
C VAL A 969 43.40 5.45 -35.25
N ASN A 970 42.13 5.26 -35.61
CA ASN A 970 41.73 5.53 -36.99
C ASN A 970 41.71 7.03 -37.29
N LYS A 971 41.00 7.80 -36.46
CA LYS A 971 40.87 9.25 -36.62
C LYS A 971 41.34 9.97 -35.35
N LEU A 972 42.38 10.79 -35.47
CA LEU A 972 42.91 11.62 -34.39
C LEU A 972 42.59 13.10 -34.65
N ASP A 973 41.94 13.75 -33.70
CA ASP A 973 41.78 15.20 -33.66
C ASP A 973 42.30 15.74 -32.33
N ALA A 974 43.51 16.29 -32.31
CA ALA A 974 44.18 16.75 -31.09
C ALA A 974 44.55 18.22 -31.18
N THR A 975 44.17 19.03 -30.18
CA THR A 975 44.55 20.45 -30.10
C THR A 975 45.01 20.83 -28.71
N GLY A 976 46.11 21.59 -28.61
CA GLY A 976 46.63 22.13 -27.34
C GLY A 976 46.99 21.07 -26.31
N SER A 977 47.32 19.85 -26.74
CA SER A 977 47.47 18.68 -25.87
C SER A 977 48.93 18.18 -25.79
N ASP A 978 49.24 17.45 -24.74
CA ASP A 978 50.58 16.94 -24.47
C ASP A 978 50.69 15.42 -24.60
N PHE A 979 51.68 14.92 -25.33
CA PHE A 979 51.94 13.51 -25.53
C PHE A 979 53.33 13.16 -25.01
N VAL A 980 53.41 12.29 -24.02
CA VAL A 980 54.68 11.88 -23.37
C VAL A 980 55.00 10.43 -23.75
N LEU A 981 56.02 10.25 -24.57
CA LEU A 981 56.50 8.95 -25.06
C LEU A 981 57.88 8.65 -24.47
N ARG A 982 58.23 7.39 -24.27
CA ARG A 982 59.54 6.97 -23.76
C ARG A 982 60.39 6.35 -24.85
N THR A 983 61.70 6.38 -24.68
CA THR A 983 62.65 5.67 -25.53
C THR A 983 63.85 5.15 -24.74
N ASP A 984 64.38 3.99 -25.15
CA ASP A 984 65.67 3.46 -24.69
C ASP A 984 66.81 3.72 -25.68
N LEU A 985 66.58 4.66 -26.61
CA LEU A 985 67.45 5.01 -27.75
C LEU A 985 67.48 3.97 -28.88
N LYS A 986 66.69 2.89 -28.80
CA LYS A 986 66.52 1.88 -29.86
C LYS A 986 65.06 1.69 -30.25
N ASN A 987 64.21 1.56 -29.25
CA ASN A 987 62.76 1.45 -29.36
C ASN A 987 62.12 2.64 -28.63
N ALA A 988 60.83 2.85 -28.90
CA ALA A 988 60.05 3.90 -28.25
C ALA A 988 58.58 3.51 -28.20
N ASP A 989 57.83 4.20 -27.35
CA ASP A 989 56.38 4.26 -27.45
C ASP A 989 55.98 4.92 -28.79
N LYS A 990 54.82 4.54 -29.34
CA LYS A 990 54.39 4.95 -30.68
C LYS A 990 52.94 5.39 -30.71
N ILE A 991 52.65 6.36 -31.57
CA ILE A 991 51.30 6.76 -31.97
C ILE A 991 51.13 6.44 -33.46
N ASN A 992 50.12 5.65 -33.81
CA ASN A 992 49.84 5.26 -35.19
C ASN A 992 48.42 5.69 -35.58
N VAL A 993 48.31 6.62 -36.53
CA VAL A 993 47.04 7.09 -37.08
C VAL A 993 46.82 6.51 -38.47
N THR A 994 45.71 5.80 -38.68
CA THR A 994 45.50 4.99 -39.89
C THR A 994 44.63 5.65 -40.95
N GLU A 995 43.66 6.50 -40.59
CA GLU A 995 42.72 7.12 -41.54
C GLU A 995 42.85 8.64 -41.65
N LYS A 996 42.87 9.38 -40.53
CA LYS A 996 42.91 10.86 -40.56
C LYS A 996 43.51 11.46 -39.28
N ALA A 997 44.38 12.45 -39.43
CA ALA A 997 44.95 13.22 -38.31
C ALA A 997 44.71 14.73 -38.53
N THR A 998 44.13 15.43 -37.55
CA THR A 998 43.81 16.87 -37.57
C THR A 998 44.05 17.56 -36.23
N GLY A 999 44.03 18.90 -36.24
CA GLY A 999 44.24 19.74 -35.06
C GLY A 999 45.60 20.48 -35.08
N SER A 1000 45.98 21.12 -33.98
CA SER A 1000 47.20 21.94 -33.91
C SER A 1000 47.76 22.10 -32.50
N ASP A 1001 49.01 22.57 -32.40
CA ASP A 1001 49.64 22.98 -31.14
C ASP A 1001 49.73 21.88 -30.07
N ASN A 1002 50.02 20.65 -30.49
CA ASN A 1002 50.29 19.55 -29.57
C ASN A 1002 51.79 19.43 -29.30
N SER A 1003 52.19 19.23 -28.04
CA SER A 1003 53.58 18.94 -27.69
C SER A 1003 53.85 17.44 -27.66
N LEU A 1004 54.96 17.02 -28.25
CA LEU A 1004 55.49 15.67 -28.18
C LEU A 1004 56.74 15.68 -27.31
N ASN A 1005 56.61 15.23 -26.06
CA ASN A 1005 57.72 15.11 -25.12
C ASN A 1005 58.25 13.68 -25.11
N VAL A 1006 59.58 13.56 -24.97
CA VAL A 1006 60.27 12.27 -24.93
C VAL A 1006 60.96 12.09 -23.59
N SER A 1007 60.57 11.04 -22.86
CA SER A 1007 61.18 10.61 -21.60
C SER A 1007 62.30 9.60 -21.92
N PHE A 1008 63.54 10.05 -21.84
CA PHE A 1008 64.70 9.24 -22.17
C PHE A 1008 65.03 8.30 -21.01
N MET A 1009 64.92 6.99 -21.24
CA MET A 1009 65.30 5.97 -20.25
C MET A 1009 66.82 5.82 -20.12
N LYS A 1010 67.56 6.36 -21.09
CA LYS A 1010 69.03 6.43 -21.15
C LYS A 1010 69.42 7.75 -21.80
N ASP A 1011 70.43 8.40 -21.25
CA ASP A 1011 70.95 9.64 -21.84
C ASP A 1011 71.58 9.35 -23.22
N PRO A 1012 71.19 10.10 -24.28
CA PRO A 1012 71.85 9.98 -25.56
C PRO A 1012 73.30 10.45 -25.46
N ALA A 1013 74.24 9.71 -26.04
CA ALA A 1013 75.63 10.16 -26.09
C ALA A 1013 75.75 11.40 -26.98
N GLN A 1014 76.65 12.32 -26.65
CA GLN A 1014 76.88 13.54 -27.42
C GLN A 1014 77.23 13.18 -28.88
N GLY A 1015 76.37 13.59 -29.83
CA GLY A 1015 76.53 13.30 -31.27
C GLY A 1015 75.94 11.97 -31.75
N GLN A 1016 75.24 11.21 -30.91
CA GLN A 1016 74.55 9.98 -31.30
C GLN A 1016 73.39 10.27 -32.26
N SER A 1017 73.38 9.63 -33.43
CA SER A 1017 72.25 9.71 -34.38
C SER A 1017 71.11 8.80 -33.92
N LEU A 1018 69.89 9.34 -33.86
CA LEU A 1018 68.66 8.60 -33.54
C LEU A 1018 67.69 8.67 -34.73
N ASN A 1019 67.12 7.52 -35.11
CA ASN A 1019 66.10 7.43 -36.16
C ASN A 1019 64.99 6.47 -35.70
N ILE A 1020 64.12 6.95 -34.81
CA ILE A 1020 63.06 6.15 -34.19
C ILE A 1020 61.72 6.83 -34.49
N PRO A 1021 60.81 6.18 -35.23
CA PRO A 1021 59.50 6.75 -35.51
C PRO A 1021 58.64 6.75 -34.25
N LEU A 1022 58.23 7.95 -33.81
CA LEU A 1022 57.36 8.16 -32.64
C LEU A 1022 55.89 8.32 -33.04
N VAL A 1023 55.61 8.95 -34.18
CA VAL A 1023 54.25 9.16 -34.71
C VAL A 1023 54.22 8.78 -36.19
N THR A 1024 53.25 7.96 -36.59
CA THR A 1024 52.93 7.64 -37.98
C THR A 1024 51.52 8.10 -38.31
N ALA A 1025 51.32 8.79 -39.43
CA ALA A 1025 50.02 9.34 -39.84
C ALA A 1025 49.86 9.32 -41.38
N PRO A 1026 48.63 9.44 -41.92
CA PRO A 1026 48.39 9.41 -43.36
C PRO A 1026 49.07 10.56 -44.11
N ALA A 1027 49.43 10.31 -45.38
CA ALA A 1027 50.02 11.32 -46.24
C ALA A 1027 49.08 12.54 -46.40
N GLY A 1028 49.64 13.75 -46.25
CA GLY A 1028 48.86 15.00 -46.25
C GLY A 1028 48.50 15.54 -44.86
N THR A 1029 48.85 14.82 -43.78
CA THR A 1029 48.79 15.36 -42.40
C THR A 1029 49.74 16.55 -42.24
N SER A 1030 49.30 17.62 -41.59
CA SER A 1030 50.14 18.81 -41.34
C SER A 1030 51.32 18.49 -40.42
N ALA A 1031 52.52 18.91 -40.82
CA ALA A 1031 53.72 18.76 -39.98
C ALA A 1031 53.64 19.58 -38.68
N GLU A 1032 52.83 20.64 -38.65
CA GLU A 1032 52.64 21.52 -37.48
C GLU A 1032 51.68 20.94 -36.43
N MET A 1033 51.10 19.77 -36.69
CA MET A 1033 50.18 19.11 -35.75
C MET A 1033 50.89 18.74 -34.43
N PHE A 1034 52.16 18.36 -34.49
CA PHE A 1034 53.01 18.05 -33.35
C PHE A 1034 54.27 18.91 -33.38
N LYS A 1035 54.65 19.45 -32.22
CA LYS A 1035 55.91 20.17 -32.01
C LYS A 1035 56.71 19.45 -30.94
N ALA A 1036 58.04 19.40 -31.08
CA ALA A 1036 58.90 18.85 -30.04
C ALA A 1036 58.69 19.65 -28.74
N GLY A 1037 58.44 18.95 -27.64
CA GLY A 1037 58.27 19.57 -26.34
C GLY A 1037 59.57 20.20 -25.83
N THR A 1038 59.46 21.30 -25.09
CA THR A 1038 60.61 22.06 -24.57
C THR A 1038 60.94 21.74 -23.11
N ARG A 1039 60.20 20.81 -22.49
CA ARG A 1039 60.37 20.41 -21.09
C ARG A 1039 61.11 19.07 -21.05
N MET A 1040 62.16 18.99 -20.23
CA MET A 1040 62.77 17.69 -19.91
C MET A 1040 61.79 16.91 -19.03
N ILE A 1041 61.45 15.69 -19.46
CA ILE A 1041 60.62 14.76 -18.71
C ILE A 1041 61.48 13.53 -18.40
N GLY A 1042 61.43 13.04 -17.16
CA GLY A 1042 62.33 11.99 -16.64
C GLY A 1042 63.61 12.55 -16.00
N PHE A 1043 64.62 11.69 -15.79
CA PHE A 1043 65.88 12.04 -15.11
C PHE A 1043 67.04 12.40 -16.05
N SER A 1044 66.80 12.44 -17.37
CA SER A 1044 67.85 12.77 -18.34
C SER A 1044 68.22 14.25 -18.28
N ARG A 1045 69.52 14.54 -18.37
CA ARG A 1045 70.09 15.91 -18.38
C ARG A 1045 70.61 16.32 -19.74
#